data_AF-A0A1X0RTH3-F1
#
_entry.id   AF-A0A1X0RTH3-F1
#
_cell.length_a   1.000
_cell.length_b   1.000
_cell.length_c   1.000
_cell.angle_alpha   90.00
_cell.angle_beta   90.00
_cell.angle_gamma   90.00
#
_symmetry.space_group_name_H-M   'P 1'
#
loop_
_entity.id
_entity.type
_entity.pdbx_description
1 polymer ?
#
loop_
_entity_poly.entity_id
_entity_poly.type
_entity_poly.pdbx_seq_one_letter_code
_entity_poly.pdbx_strand_id
1 'polypeptide(L)'
;MDTPTVYFIDIPESTIYMENIIGITVKQRLLDDQHEDYKNIDMAQKIGTSLAKMHSINVVHGDLTTSNLMIRTENDSLVVIDFGLSYTSVLVEDKAVDLYVLERAFSSTHPKTEQMFAKILEHYAASYKQSKAILSKLDEEEWYADIPKGASSSDASSLIQVNHRWIAVKWSGPTGAEDGLIKVWKINENEDPSCQMSAKTPSRRVDMIKFHPTTDQIVTTLGNDGKKVCIWDIEKSTSTIEISAETPMHSFSWKADGSLMTTSGKSVINVWDPRTAKEPTLSGLGHEGIKGSKAMWLGDSNCIFSVGTDKMRSRQYALWDSRNLSQALVMNQLDFSTGILLPLFDEDTETVYILSRGDSNIRSLQISDLHTKPSIELVTTHGPNEVLYGAALLPKHSLNVMQAEIARVMAISADSIIPISYRVPKKSYLDFDPSLFPHTKGTVPSLTGSEWFEGKTAAVAKVSLDPATLAREKVQKPQVTVEKTAKETAELPINSENQSSEKKSEDRIAGSTTDENKTPKNEALEDNASSDKPFVAVKESAASADKYPETSLPKEKDYIEEKPKPSGLSTSTTKAPPKYGSTGLSAYKYLSAKVYHPSTHFDDLRGLSINKSGDCDLIQANTKFIAVPISGPGGRVGIINARKPGRLPTHIPCVVCGSEVTNFKFDPFDHNRLITISQDNRIRVWDIPEDGIEQDLLDPKFILTDGSMDKLHLLEFHPTSKDVLLTVSQDFNNHTIRIWDLREQSVKLKFDGINKNMVFTCAWNVDGSQIATTSKEKVIRIIDARTGNVLSEGRSHDSLRPSRIVWLDKTNELIASVGFGLGSSRELLLYRTSDMSKPIASQMIDISPSVMSVHYDLDCRIIYVAGRGDRTIHCYEIEDDKFVSLPKIEATSLQQGFAFLPKSVCNVKEIEIGKFYRLTPTTIEVMGVRVPRARPEYFQDDIFIPTLDVEHCAQEASDWFNGINKELNTISLKPEDMELLSTAPPPASQVRAKVKFEMGKKIVSEDERRQQLMDRMFHTAKEVENEAPPVEKEEDPEVADEEWDA
;
A
#
# COMPACT_ATOMS: atom_id res chain seq x y z
N MET A 1 6.07 42.00 -0.67
CA MET A 1 7.41 41.41 -0.84
C MET A 1 7.71 41.45 -2.32
N ASP A 2 8.95 41.56 -2.77
CA ASP A 2 9.26 41.40 -4.20
C ASP A 2 9.43 39.89 -4.46
N THR A 3 8.78 39.41 -5.51
CA THR A 3 8.66 37.99 -5.90
C THR A 3 8.41 37.97 -7.40
N PRO A 4 8.89 36.98 -8.18
CA PRO A 4 8.73 36.98 -9.62
C PRO A 4 7.26 37.02 -10.05
N THR A 5 6.91 37.96 -10.92
CA THR A 5 5.56 38.09 -11.47
C THR A 5 5.25 36.88 -12.35
N VAL A 6 4.21 36.11 -12.03
CA VAL A 6 3.71 35.06 -12.93
C VAL A 6 2.90 35.72 -14.05
N TYR A 7 3.34 35.56 -15.30
CA TYR A 7 2.70 36.15 -16.47
C TYR A 7 1.67 35.21 -17.11
N PHE A 8 1.96 33.90 -17.16
CA PHE A 8 1.09 32.89 -17.75
C PHE A 8 1.37 31.51 -17.13
N ILE A 9 0.36 30.63 -17.14
CA ILE A 9 0.47 29.24 -16.69
C ILE A 9 -0.15 28.36 -17.76
N ASP A 10 0.69 27.55 -18.41
CA ASP A 10 0.27 26.53 -19.35
C ASP A 10 0.01 25.24 -18.57
N ILE A 11 -1.26 24.98 -18.27
CA ILE A 11 -1.69 23.82 -17.50
C ILE A 11 -1.51 22.51 -18.29
N PRO A 12 -1.88 22.43 -19.60
CA PRO A 12 -1.58 21.26 -20.43
C PRO A 12 -0.10 20.84 -20.43
N GLU A 13 0.82 21.78 -20.70
CA GLU A 13 2.27 21.51 -20.74
C GLU A 13 2.94 21.63 -19.35
N SER A 14 2.15 21.73 -18.26
CA SER A 14 2.62 21.86 -16.87
C SER A 14 3.68 22.95 -16.64
N THR A 15 3.64 24.03 -17.42
CA THR A 15 4.72 25.03 -17.54
C THR A 15 4.28 26.39 -17.02
N ILE A 16 5.09 27.00 -16.14
CA ILE A 16 4.84 28.33 -15.59
C ILE A 16 5.75 29.36 -16.27
N TYR A 17 5.15 30.38 -16.88
CA TYR A 17 5.85 31.52 -17.45
C TYR A 17 5.86 32.65 -16.43
N MET A 18 7.02 32.85 -15.82
CA MET A 18 7.28 33.83 -14.77
C MET A 18 8.36 34.82 -15.18
N GLU A 19 8.38 35.97 -14.51
CA GLU A 19 9.35 37.04 -14.67
C GLU A 19 10.79 36.54 -14.50
N ASN A 20 11.62 36.76 -15.53
CA ASN A 20 13.04 36.44 -15.47
C ASN A 20 13.78 37.49 -14.63
N ILE A 21 14.20 37.12 -13.42
CA ILE A 21 14.89 38.00 -12.49
C ILE A 21 16.36 38.17 -12.93
N ILE A 22 16.63 39.25 -13.67
CA ILE A 22 18.01 39.65 -14.01
C ILE A 22 18.69 40.14 -12.73
N GLY A 23 19.55 39.28 -12.17
CA GLY A 23 20.14 39.47 -10.85
C GLY A 23 21.04 38.31 -10.45
N ILE A 24 21.61 38.39 -9.25
CA ILE A 24 22.38 37.31 -8.63
C ILE A 24 21.78 36.92 -7.28
N THR A 25 22.03 35.69 -6.83
CA THR A 25 21.57 35.26 -5.50
C THR A 25 22.32 36.00 -4.38
N VAL A 26 21.67 36.20 -3.24
CA VAL A 26 22.33 36.68 -2.01
C VAL A 26 23.52 35.80 -1.67
N LYS A 27 23.40 34.47 -1.87
CA LYS A 27 24.51 33.52 -1.77
C LYS A 27 25.68 33.91 -2.66
N GLN A 28 25.47 34.18 -3.95
CA GLN A 28 26.58 34.57 -4.83
C GLN A 28 27.19 35.92 -4.39
N ARG A 29 26.35 36.92 -4.11
CA ARG A 29 26.79 38.26 -3.66
C ARG A 29 27.68 38.18 -2.41
N LEU A 30 27.34 37.33 -1.44
CA LEU A 30 28.12 37.10 -0.20
C LEU A 30 29.38 36.24 -0.39
N LEU A 31 29.46 35.44 -1.47
CA LEU A 31 30.69 34.74 -1.87
C LEU A 31 31.65 35.66 -2.63
N ASP A 32 31.12 36.62 -3.39
CA ASP A 32 31.91 37.60 -4.14
C ASP A 32 32.51 38.70 -3.23
N ASP A 33 31.77 39.14 -2.19
CA ASP A 33 32.17 40.21 -1.27
C ASP A 33 33.17 39.78 -0.15
N GLN A 34 33.69 38.55 -0.13
CA GLN A 34 34.46 37.98 1.00
C GLN A 34 35.81 38.66 1.35
N HIS A 35 36.18 39.73 0.65
CA HIS A 35 37.39 40.52 0.89
C HIS A 35 37.16 41.87 1.60
N GLU A 36 35.91 42.30 1.82
CA GLU A 36 35.60 43.45 2.69
C GLU A 36 34.91 43.02 3.99
N ASP A 37 35.10 43.78 5.07
CA ASP A 37 34.28 43.62 6.29
C ASP A 37 32.79 43.76 5.90
N TYR A 38 31.95 42.78 6.25
CA TYR A 38 30.51 42.72 5.91
C TYR A 38 29.66 43.87 6.53
N LYS A 39 29.89 45.11 6.09
CA LYS A 39 29.22 46.35 6.51
C LYS A 39 27.95 46.62 5.70
N ASN A 40 27.47 45.64 4.95
CA ASN A 40 26.34 45.75 4.02
C ASN A 40 24.98 45.69 4.76
N ILE A 41 24.77 46.67 5.66
CA ILE A 41 23.63 46.77 6.58
C ILE A 41 22.29 46.85 5.84
N ASP A 42 22.26 47.53 4.69
CA ASP A 42 21.08 47.63 3.82
C ASP A 42 20.57 46.24 3.37
N MET A 43 21.47 45.30 3.06
CA MET A 43 21.07 43.94 2.70
C MET A 43 20.44 43.19 3.89
N ALA A 44 20.99 43.36 5.10
CA ALA A 44 20.41 42.78 6.31
C ALA A 44 19.00 43.33 6.59
N GLN A 45 18.81 44.64 6.39
CA GLN A 45 17.50 45.31 6.48
C GLN A 45 16.51 44.78 5.43
N LYS A 46 16.93 44.70 4.16
CA LYS A 46 16.11 44.17 3.06
C LYS A 46 15.63 42.74 3.32
N ILE A 47 16.49 41.87 3.85
CA ILE A 47 16.14 40.49 4.20
C ILE A 47 15.17 40.46 5.38
N GLY A 48 15.54 41.05 6.53
CA GLY A 48 14.70 41.03 7.74
C GLY A 48 13.30 41.61 7.52
N THR A 49 13.20 42.73 6.81
CA THR A 49 11.90 43.36 6.46
C THR A 49 11.08 42.54 5.45
N SER A 50 11.71 41.73 4.60
CA SER A 50 10.98 40.88 3.63
C SER A 50 10.41 39.63 4.30
N LEU A 51 11.20 38.95 5.12
CA LEU A 51 10.76 37.80 5.91
C LEU A 51 9.69 38.18 6.94
N ALA A 52 9.81 39.36 7.55
CA ALA A 52 8.77 39.91 8.42
C ALA A 52 7.44 40.08 7.69
N LYS A 53 7.45 40.58 6.44
CA LYS A 53 6.25 40.69 5.61
C LYS A 53 5.65 39.32 5.30
N MET A 54 6.49 38.34 4.92
CA MET A 54 6.07 36.95 4.66
C MET A 54 5.39 36.30 5.88
N HIS A 55 6.05 36.30 7.05
CA HIS A 55 5.53 35.68 8.27
C HIS A 55 4.30 36.44 8.83
N SER A 56 4.15 37.74 8.53
CA SER A 56 2.98 38.55 8.91
C SER A 56 1.70 38.19 8.16
N ILE A 57 1.81 37.60 6.96
CA ILE A 57 0.67 37.04 6.20
C ILE A 57 0.54 35.52 6.36
N ASN A 58 1.21 34.96 7.38
CA ASN A 58 1.24 33.53 7.70
C ASN A 58 1.87 32.64 6.62
N VAL A 59 2.65 33.17 5.68
CA VAL A 59 3.44 32.34 4.75
C VAL A 59 4.75 31.92 5.42
N VAL A 60 5.07 30.63 5.29
CA VAL A 60 6.34 29.99 5.66
C VAL A 60 6.93 29.39 4.39
N HIS A 61 8.24 29.54 4.16
CA HIS A 61 8.91 29.18 2.91
C HIS A 61 9.34 27.71 2.85
N GLY A 62 9.74 27.10 3.97
CA GLY A 62 10.00 25.66 4.12
C GLY A 62 11.39 25.16 3.70
N ASP A 63 12.16 25.93 2.91
CA ASP A 63 13.57 25.67 2.56
C ASP A 63 14.32 27.01 2.37
N LEU A 64 14.20 27.89 3.36
CA LEU A 64 14.66 29.27 3.28
C LEU A 64 16.19 29.40 3.39
N THR A 65 16.90 29.41 2.26
CA THR A 65 18.36 29.61 2.23
C THR A 65 18.77 30.93 1.56
N THR A 66 20.05 31.32 1.68
CA THR A 66 20.62 32.45 0.93
C THR A 66 20.62 32.25 -0.60
N SER A 67 20.29 31.04 -1.09
CA SER A 67 20.09 30.76 -2.52
C SER A 67 18.69 31.15 -3.02
N ASN A 68 17.69 31.14 -2.12
CA ASN A 68 16.27 31.42 -2.39
C ASN A 68 15.95 32.92 -2.36
N LEU A 69 16.99 33.75 -2.30
CA LEU A 69 16.95 35.20 -2.24
C LEU A 69 17.83 35.74 -3.37
N MET A 70 17.29 36.64 -4.20
CA MET A 70 17.99 37.28 -5.32
C MET A 70 18.00 38.81 -5.17
N ILE A 71 19.01 39.44 -5.76
CA ILE A 71 19.16 40.89 -5.83
C ILE A 71 19.10 41.28 -7.32
N ARG A 72 18.14 42.13 -7.71
CA ARG A 72 18.00 42.62 -9.09
C ARG A 72 19.13 43.58 -9.45
N THR A 73 19.76 43.38 -10.60
CA THR A 73 20.88 44.23 -11.08
C THR A 73 20.46 45.68 -11.37
N GLU A 74 19.18 45.94 -11.64
CA GLU A 74 18.68 47.27 -12.04
C GLU A 74 18.44 48.22 -10.86
N ASN A 75 18.17 47.71 -9.65
CA ASN A 75 17.68 48.53 -8.54
C ASN A 75 18.03 48.00 -7.13
N ASP A 76 18.84 46.95 -7.02
CA ASP A 76 19.17 46.26 -5.75
C ASP A 76 17.95 45.85 -4.90
N SER A 77 16.78 45.60 -5.50
CA SER A 77 15.64 45.03 -4.78
C SER A 77 15.88 43.56 -4.44
N LEU A 78 15.45 43.16 -3.24
CA LEU A 78 15.52 41.78 -2.77
C LEU A 78 14.25 41.02 -3.17
N VAL A 79 14.40 40.08 -4.10
CA VAL A 79 13.36 39.16 -4.57
C VAL A 79 13.47 37.85 -3.81
N VAL A 80 12.37 37.36 -3.25
CA VAL A 80 12.28 35.99 -2.72
C VAL A 80 11.79 35.06 -3.83
N ILE A 81 12.42 33.90 -3.99
CA ILE A 81 12.15 32.94 -5.07
C ILE A 81 12.00 31.52 -4.51
N ASP A 82 11.55 30.57 -5.36
CA ASP A 82 11.39 29.15 -5.03
C ASP A 82 10.45 28.86 -3.84
N PHE A 83 9.18 29.21 -4.03
CA PHE A 83 8.08 28.91 -3.10
C PHE A 83 7.58 27.45 -3.19
N GLY A 84 8.33 26.54 -3.82
CA GLY A 84 7.89 25.16 -4.11
C GLY A 84 7.64 24.28 -2.88
N LEU A 85 8.19 24.66 -1.71
CA LEU A 85 7.97 24.00 -0.42
C LEU A 85 7.21 24.89 0.58
N SER A 86 6.67 26.02 0.12
CA SER A 86 6.00 26.99 0.99
C SER A 86 4.58 26.58 1.36
N TYR A 87 4.15 27.00 2.55
CA TYR A 87 2.82 26.72 3.08
C TYR A 87 2.33 27.85 3.99
N THR A 88 1.02 27.90 4.20
CA THR A 88 0.41 28.88 5.11
C THR A 88 0.29 28.28 6.51
N SER A 89 1.01 28.85 7.48
CA SER A 89 0.93 28.46 8.89
C SER A 89 0.84 29.65 9.84
N VAL A 90 -0.04 29.52 10.84
CA VAL A 90 -0.18 30.45 11.96
C VAL A 90 0.77 30.13 13.12
N LEU A 91 1.42 28.97 13.11
CA LEU A 91 2.28 28.50 14.20
C LEU A 91 3.52 29.38 14.37
N VAL A 92 4.04 29.40 15.59
CA VAL A 92 5.25 30.15 15.97
C VAL A 92 6.49 29.35 15.60
N GLU A 93 6.37 28.03 15.73
CA GLU A 93 7.36 26.98 15.51
C GLU A 93 7.82 26.95 14.05
N ASP A 94 6.89 26.81 13.10
CA ASP A 94 7.18 26.78 11.66
C ASP A 94 7.92 28.05 11.20
N LYS A 95 7.53 29.21 11.76
CA LYS A 95 8.15 30.51 11.48
C LYS A 95 9.51 30.68 12.15
N ALA A 96 9.79 29.93 13.21
CA ALA A 96 11.12 29.86 13.82
C ALA A 96 12.02 28.89 13.04
N VAL A 97 11.48 27.80 12.50
CA VAL A 97 12.20 26.85 11.62
C VAL A 97 12.70 27.55 10.36
N ASP A 98 11.88 28.38 9.71
CA ASP A 98 12.31 29.17 8.54
C ASP A 98 13.54 30.07 8.86
N LEU A 99 13.51 30.77 10.01
CA LEU A 99 14.63 31.62 10.44
C LEU A 99 15.87 30.79 10.82
N TYR A 100 15.68 29.62 11.44
CA TYR A 100 16.76 28.70 11.80
C TYR A 100 17.43 28.08 10.57
N VAL A 101 16.67 27.63 9.56
CA VAL A 101 17.23 27.13 8.29
C VAL A 101 18.06 28.21 7.61
N LEU A 102 17.58 29.46 7.60
CA LEU A 102 18.34 30.58 7.04
C LEU A 102 19.60 30.90 7.86
N GLU A 103 19.52 30.91 9.19
CA GLU A 103 20.69 31.08 10.06
C GLU A 103 21.77 30.04 9.76
N ARG A 104 21.39 28.75 9.74
CA ARG A 104 22.29 27.65 9.42
C ARG A 104 22.84 27.75 8.00
N ALA A 105 22.09 28.28 7.04
CA ALA A 105 22.59 28.59 5.69
C ALA A 105 23.65 29.71 5.70
N PHE A 106 23.50 30.76 6.52
CA PHE A 106 24.55 31.75 6.75
C PHE A 106 25.78 31.12 7.42
N SER A 107 25.64 30.48 8.58
CA SER A 107 26.78 29.90 9.33
C SER A 107 27.58 28.83 8.56
N SER A 108 26.93 28.09 7.64
CA SER A 108 27.57 27.01 6.87
C SER A 108 28.15 27.46 5.53
N THR A 109 27.53 28.43 4.85
CA THR A 109 27.94 28.86 3.51
C THR A 109 28.80 30.13 3.54
N HIS A 110 28.61 30.99 4.53
CA HIS A 110 29.18 32.34 4.60
C HIS A 110 29.90 32.57 5.94
N PRO A 111 31.17 32.11 6.10
CA PRO A 111 31.91 32.30 7.33
C PRO A 111 32.02 33.78 7.73
N LYS A 112 31.92 34.04 9.05
CA LYS A 112 31.99 35.38 9.70
C LYS A 112 30.78 36.31 9.46
N THR A 113 29.66 35.87 8.89
CA THR A 113 28.45 36.71 8.72
C THR A 113 27.53 36.81 9.95
N GLU A 114 27.97 36.33 11.12
CA GLU A 114 27.18 36.31 12.37
C GLU A 114 26.57 37.69 12.73
N GLN A 115 27.38 38.75 12.64
CA GLN A 115 26.92 40.13 12.90
C GLN A 115 25.91 40.66 11.86
N MET A 116 25.90 40.08 10.64
CA MET A 116 24.91 40.40 9.62
C MET A 116 23.60 39.68 9.92
N PHE A 117 23.65 38.42 10.35
CA PHE A 117 22.45 37.67 10.72
C PHE A 117 21.74 38.24 11.96
N ALA A 118 22.51 38.68 12.97
CA ALA A 118 21.97 39.40 14.12
C ALA A 118 21.14 40.64 13.70
N LYS A 119 21.60 41.39 12.68
CA LYS A 119 20.86 42.53 12.11
C LYS A 119 19.66 42.12 11.26
N ILE A 120 19.69 40.95 10.61
CA ILE A 120 18.50 40.39 9.94
C ILE A 120 17.41 40.12 10.99
N LEU A 121 17.75 39.55 12.15
CA LEU A 121 16.80 39.34 13.24
C LEU A 121 16.32 40.66 13.88
N GLU A 122 17.19 41.65 14.05
CA GLU A 122 16.82 43.00 14.53
C GLU A 122 15.79 43.67 13.59
N HIS A 123 16.05 43.69 12.28
CA HIS A 123 15.14 44.27 11.31
C HIS A 123 13.86 43.43 11.12
N TYR A 124 13.92 42.10 11.29
CA TYR A 124 12.74 41.24 11.37
C TYR A 124 11.86 41.60 12.58
N ALA A 125 12.48 41.76 13.76
CA ALA A 125 11.80 42.11 15.00
C ALA A 125 11.08 43.46 14.88
N ALA A 126 11.78 44.48 14.39
CA ALA A 126 11.24 45.82 14.16
C ALA A 126 10.11 45.85 13.11
N SER A 127 10.16 44.95 12.12
CA SER A 127 9.19 44.92 11.00
C SER A 127 7.93 44.08 11.28
N TYR A 128 7.94 43.17 12.27
CA TYR A 128 6.79 42.30 12.59
C TYR A 128 6.45 42.28 14.08
N LYS A 129 5.26 42.78 14.45
CA LYS A 129 4.82 42.97 15.84
C LYS A 129 4.69 41.69 16.68
N GLN A 130 4.54 40.52 16.07
CA GLN A 130 4.44 39.22 16.77
C GLN A 130 5.78 38.43 16.77
N SER A 131 6.84 39.01 16.21
CA SER A 131 8.19 38.42 16.16
C SER A 131 8.71 37.92 17.51
N LYS A 132 8.36 38.58 18.63
CA LYS A 132 8.89 38.25 19.95
C LYS A 132 8.67 36.77 20.36
N ALA A 133 7.53 36.17 20.00
CA ALA A 133 7.29 34.76 20.28
C ALA A 133 8.19 33.85 19.42
N ILE A 134 8.36 34.19 18.14
CA ILE A 134 9.16 33.44 17.17
C ILE A 134 10.65 33.51 17.51
N LEU A 135 11.14 34.68 17.93
CA LEU A 135 12.53 34.88 18.34
C LEU A 135 12.81 34.21 19.69
N SER A 136 11.91 34.36 20.68
CA SER A 136 12.01 33.59 21.93
C SER A 136 12.01 32.08 21.69
N LYS A 137 11.35 31.60 20.63
CA LYS A 137 11.37 30.20 20.22
C LYS A 137 12.65 29.83 19.46
N LEU A 138 13.20 30.72 18.65
CA LEU A 138 14.51 30.53 17.99
C LEU A 138 15.66 30.43 19.01
N ASP A 139 15.60 31.20 20.10
CA ASP A 139 16.62 31.26 21.17
C ASP A 139 16.57 30.06 22.16
N GLU A 140 15.51 29.23 22.14
CA GLU A 140 15.43 28.03 22.98
C GLU A 140 16.32 26.90 22.42
N GLU A 141 17.52 26.69 22.98
CA GLU A 141 18.47 25.67 22.49
C GLU A 141 17.93 24.21 22.58
N GLU A 142 16.95 23.93 23.43
CA GLU A 142 16.51 22.56 23.75
C GLU A 142 15.40 21.99 22.84
N TRP A 143 14.39 22.76 22.41
CA TRP A 143 13.24 22.16 21.67
C TRP A 143 13.61 21.65 20.26
N TYR A 144 14.67 22.19 19.66
CA TYR A 144 15.26 21.65 18.43
C TYR A 144 15.91 20.26 18.63
N ALA A 145 15.92 19.71 19.85
CA ALA A 145 16.25 18.31 20.10
C ALA A 145 15.16 17.33 19.64
N ASP A 146 13.88 17.72 19.78
CA ASP A 146 12.71 16.84 19.56
C ASP A 146 12.05 17.05 18.19
N ILE A 147 12.35 18.14 17.47
CA ILE A 147 12.22 18.11 16.01
C ILE A 147 13.15 16.99 15.50
N PRO A 148 12.68 16.06 14.65
CA PRO A 148 13.52 14.97 14.14
C PRO A 148 14.72 15.49 13.33
N LYS A 149 15.85 15.74 14.02
CA LYS A 149 17.14 16.10 13.45
C LYS A 149 17.41 15.18 12.27
N GLY A 150 17.56 15.77 11.07
CA GLY A 150 17.61 15.05 9.80
C GLY A 150 18.58 13.88 9.87
N ALA A 151 18.03 12.67 10.02
CA ALA A 151 18.80 11.53 10.49
C ALA A 151 19.93 11.22 9.49
N SER A 152 21.17 11.28 9.98
CA SER A 152 22.36 11.16 9.15
C SER A 152 22.42 9.79 8.47
N SER A 153 22.10 9.77 7.17
CA SER A 153 22.54 8.87 6.07
C SER A 153 22.44 7.34 6.20
N SER A 154 22.29 6.78 7.40
CA SER A 154 22.43 5.35 7.69
C SER A 154 21.08 4.73 8.05
N ASP A 155 20.60 3.79 7.21
CA ASP A 155 19.50 2.91 7.57
C ASP A 155 19.93 1.99 8.72
N ALA A 156 19.05 1.74 9.70
CA ALA A 156 19.40 0.95 10.89
C ALA A 156 19.90 -0.47 10.54
N SER A 157 19.38 -1.06 9.45
CA SER A 157 19.81 -2.37 8.92
C SER A 157 21.23 -2.39 8.33
N SER A 158 21.85 -1.23 8.10
CA SER A 158 23.24 -1.11 7.65
C SER A 158 24.25 -1.05 8.80
N LEU A 159 23.81 -0.87 10.04
CA LEU A 159 24.67 -0.66 11.22
C LEU A 159 24.79 -1.90 12.11
N ILE A 160 23.97 -2.91 11.87
CA ILE A 160 23.94 -4.20 12.56
C ILE A 160 23.93 -5.29 11.48
N GLN A 161 24.80 -6.29 11.61
CA GLN A 161 24.85 -7.45 10.73
C GLN A 161 24.96 -8.73 11.57
N VAL A 162 24.26 -9.79 11.14
CA VAL A 162 24.25 -11.09 11.82
C VAL A 162 24.42 -12.19 10.77
N ASN A 163 25.27 -13.16 11.07
CA ASN A 163 25.34 -14.45 10.38
C ASN A 163 25.26 -15.59 11.42
N HIS A 164 25.38 -16.85 10.98
CA HIS A 164 25.24 -18.03 11.84
C HIS A 164 26.21 -18.14 13.03
N ARG A 165 27.31 -17.39 13.00
CA ARG A 165 28.39 -17.46 13.99
C ARG A 165 28.80 -16.11 14.55
N TRP A 166 28.36 -15.00 13.96
CA TRP A 166 28.89 -13.67 14.25
C TRP A 166 27.82 -12.58 14.22
N ILE A 167 27.98 -11.61 15.11
CA ILE A 167 27.23 -10.35 15.15
C ILE A 167 28.26 -9.22 15.00
N ALA A 168 28.09 -8.33 14.02
CA ALA A 168 28.89 -7.11 13.87
C ALA A 168 28.01 -5.88 14.05
N VAL A 169 28.44 -4.93 14.88
CA VAL A 169 27.63 -3.76 15.30
C VAL A 169 28.49 -2.50 15.38
N LYS A 170 27.96 -1.37 14.92
CA LYS A 170 28.43 -0.03 15.33
C LYS A 170 28.17 0.13 16.83
N TRP A 171 29.19 0.44 17.62
CA TRP A 171 29.07 0.58 19.07
C TRP A 171 29.25 2.05 19.49
N SER A 172 28.22 2.64 20.09
CA SER A 172 28.35 3.89 20.86
C SER A 172 28.62 3.58 22.33
N GLY A 173 29.53 4.31 22.96
CA GLY A 173 29.73 4.24 24.41
C GLY A 173 28.51 4.75 25.20
N PRO A 174 28.45 4.56 26.53
CA PRO A 174 27.34 5.03 27.38
C PRO A 174 27.19 6.57 27.40
N THR A 175 28.15 7.31 26.86
CA THR A 175 28.09 8.76 26.63
C THR A 175 27.44 9.16 25.30
N GLY A 176 26.96 8.21 24.49
CA GLY A 176 26.29 8.45 23.21
C GLY A 176 27.20 8.96 22.07
N ALA A 177 28.51 9.13 22.32
CA ALA A 177 29.43 9.69 21.33
C ALA A 177 29.59 8.80 20.09
N GLU A 178 29.45 9.40 18.90
CA GLU A 178 29.85 8.77 17.64
C GLU A 178 31.37 8.89 17.49
N ASP A 179 32.09 7.82 17.79
CA ASP A 179 33.55 7.78 17.73
C ASP A 179 34.11 6.85 16.64
N GLY A 180 33.26 6.06 15.97
CA GLY A 180 33.65 5.12 14.92
C GLY A 180 34.02 3.73 15.42
N LEU A 181 33.68 3.36 16.66
CA LEU A 181 33.92 2.02 17.17
C LEU A 181 32.99 0.98 16.51
N ILE A 182 33.60 -0.11 16.04
CA ILE A 182 32.93 -1.34 15.62
C ILE A 182 33.31 -2.47 16.56
N LYS A 183 32.36 -3.36 16.83
CA LYS A 183 32.59 -4.57 17.59
C LYS A 183 32.03 -5.77 16.85
N VAL A 184 32.70 -6.91 17.01
CA VAL A 184 32.26 -8.20 16.46
C VAL A 184 32.25 -9.24 17.58
N TRP A 185 31.11 -9.87 17.78
CA TRP A 185 30.89 -10.94 18.75
C TRP A 185 30.72 -12.27 18.02
N LYS A 186 31.26 -13.32 18.62
CA LYS A 186 31.00 -14.71 18.20
C LYS A 186 29.79 -15.26 18.95
N ILE A 187 28.87 -15.85 18.20
CA ILE A 187 27.71 -16.59 18.69
C ILE A 187 28.15 -18.03 18.93
N ASN A 188 27.99 -18.52 20.16
CA ASN A 188 28.24 -19.91 20.53
C ASN A 188 26.87 -20.59 20.82
N GLU A 189 26.66 -21.83 20.36
CA GLU A 189 25.35 -22.49 20.47
C GLU A 189 24.90 -22.77 21.92
N ASN A 190 25.79 -22.67 22.91
CA ASN A 190 25.53 -23.00 24.32
C ASN A 190 26.20 -22.03 25.32
N GLU A 191 26.69 -20.86 24.87
CA GLU A 191 27.41 -19.88 25.72
C GLU A 191 27.05 -18.44 25.33
N ASP A 192 27.24 -17.48 26.23
CA ASP A 192 26.99 -16.06 25.98
C ASP A 192 27.87 -15.50 24.82
N PRO A 193 27.36 -14.60 23.97
CA PRO A 193 28.12 -14.06 22.84
C PRO A 193 29.39 -13.33 23.28
N SER A 194 30.54 -13.81 22.81
CA SER A 194 31.86 -13.31 23.22
C SER A 194 32.39 -12.27 22.24
N CYS A 195 32.74 -11.07 22.72
CA CYS A 195 33.33 -10.01 21.89
C CYS A 195 34.76 -10.40 21.49
N GLN A 196 34.99 -10.71 20.21
CA GLN A 196 36.29 -11.14 19.69
C GLN A 196 37.10 -9.97 19.13
N MET A 197 36.43 -9.00 18.49
CA MET A 197 37.03 -7.83 17.88
C MET A 197 36.36 -6.55 18.40
N SER A 198 37.17 -5.53 18.70
CA SER A 198 36.71 -4.19 19.09
C SER A 198 37.66 -3.16 18.50
N ALA A 199 37.38 -2.71 17.28
CA ALA A 199 38.26 -1.86 16.49
C ALA A 199 37.62 -0.49 16.23
N LYS A 200 38.44 0.52 15.90
CA LYS A 200 38.00 1.88 15.62
C LYS A 200 38.24 2.22 14.16
N THR A 201 37.19 2.58 13.43
CA THR A 201 37.32 2.95 12.01
C THR A 201 38.04 4.29 11.83
N PRO A 202 38.68 4.55 10.68
CA PRO A 202 39.31 5.85 10.40
C PRO A 202 38.33 7.04 10.43
N SER A 203 37.06 6.79 10.10
CA SER A 203 35.98 7.78 10.12
C SER A 203 35.32 7.87 11.50
N ARG A 204 34.84 9.07 11.88
CA ARG A 204 34.17 9.31 13.18
C ARG A 204 32.84 8.56 13.35
N ARG A 205 32.22 8.15 12.25
CA ARG A 205 30.94 7.45 12.22
C ARG A 205 30.97 6.40 11.12
N VAL A 206 30.42 5.24 11.42
CA VAL A 206 30.18 4.15 10.47
C VAL A 206 28.75 4.24 9.97
N ASP A 207 28.58 4.13 8.66
CA ASP A 207 27.28 4.21 7.97
C ASP A 207 26.87 2.87 7.35
N MET A 208 27.84 2.00 7.04
CA MET A 208 27.59 0.63 6.57
C MET A 208 28.59 -0.38 7.14
N ILE A 209 28.07 -1.55 7.51
CA ILE A 209 28.80 -2.77 7.85
C ILE A 209 28.23 -3.92 7.00
N LYS A 210 29.06 -4.82 6.47
CA LYS A 210 28.67 -6.12 5.88
C LYS A 210 29.73 -7.17 6.17
N PHE A 211 29.34 -8.42 6.38
CA PHE A 211 30.28 -9.56 6.35
C PHE A 211 30.68 -9.89 4.91
N HIS A 212 31.81 -10.57 4.74
CA HIS A 212 32.20 -11.16 3.46
C HIS A 212 31.28 -12.37 3.12
N PRO A 213 30.89 -12.59 1.84
CA PRO A 213 29.89 -13.61 1.52
C PRO A 213 30.42 -15.05 1.51
N THR A 214 31.74 -15.27 1.44
CA THR A 214 32.36 -16.61 1.36
C THR A 214 33.24 -17.00 2.55
N THR A 215 33.53 -16.06 3.45
CA THR A 215 34.25 -16.34 4.71
C THR A 215 33.64 -15.59 5.89
N ASP A 216 33.53 -16.26 7.04
CA ASP A 216 32.95 -15.69 8.26
C ASP A 216 33.97 -14.89 9.10
N GLN A 217 35.26 -14.94 8.73
CA GLN A 217 36.36 -14.27 9.41
C GLN A 217 36.65 -12.83 8.90
N ILE A 218 35.88 -12.31 7.94
CA ILE A 218 36.07 -10.98 7.37
C ILE A 218 34.82 -10.11 7.49
N VAL A 219 35.00 -8.88 7.97
CA VAL A 219 33.97 -7.82 8.00
C VAL A 219 34.43 -6.59 7.23
N THR A 220 33.53 -5.91 6.55
CA THR A 220 33.78 -4.72 5.73
C THR A 220 32.97 -3.54 6.25
N THR A 221 33.54 -2.34 6.27
CA THR A 221 32.91 -1.14 6.82
C THR A 221 33.15 0.10 5.96
N LEU A 222 32.13 0.95 5.84
CA LEU A 222 32.21 2.27 5.19
C LEU A 222 31.84 3.37 6.18
N GLY A 223 32.68 4.40 6.24
CA GLY A 223 32.49 5.59 7.06
C GLY A 223 31.56 6.63 6.45
N ASN A 224 30.97 7.48 7.30
CA ASN A 224 30.03 8.54 6.92
C ASN A 224 30.65 9.65 6.04
N ASP A 225 31.97 9.76 6.01
CA ASP A 225 32.70 10.67 5.14
C ASP A 225 32.85 10.14 3.70
N GLY A 226 32.48 8.88 3.45
CA GLY A 226 32.58 8.19 2.17
C GLY A 226 34.00 7.94 1.68
N LYS A 227 35.04 8.28 2.45
CA LYS A 227 36.43 8.31 1.96
C LYS A 227 37.09 6.94 1.88
N LYS A 228 36.71 6.03 2.79
CA LYS A 228 37.33 4.71 2.91
C LYS A 228 36.30 3.59 3.09
N VAL A 229 36.49 2.51 2.34
CA VAL A 229 36.00 1.18 2.70
C VAL A 229 37.16 0.42 3.34
N CYS A 230 36.97 -0.03 4.58
CA CYS A 230 37.96 -0.82 5.32
C CYS A 230 37.50 -2.28 5.39
N ILE A 231 38.40 -3.22 5.03
CA ILE A 231 38.19 -4.66 5.14
C ILE A 231 39.06 -5.16 6.30
N TRP A 232 38.41 -5.79 7.27
CA TRP A 232 39.00 -6.20 8.54
C TRP A 232 39.08 -7.71 8.62
N ASP A 233 40.21 -8.20 9.12
CA ASP A 233 40.37 -9.57 9.57
C ASP A 233 39.93 -9.63 11.05
N ILE A 234 38.92 -10.45 11.35
CA ILE A 234 38.31 -10.51 12.70
C ILE A 234 39.27 -11.17 13.69
N GLU A 235 40.05 -12.16 13.28
CA GLU A 235 40.99 -12.88 14.14
C GLU A 235 42.24 -12.05 14.44
N LYS A 236 42.71 -11.25 13.47
CA LYS A 236 43.80 -10.28 13.68
C LYS A 236 43.33 -8.97 14.31
N SER A 237 42.03 -8.67 14.27
CA SER A 237 41.42 -7.41 14.73
C SER A 237 42.01 -6.14 14.11
N THR A 238 42.47 -6.21 12.86
CA THR A 238 43.12 -5.10 12.13
C THR A 238 42.48 -4.85 10.76
N SER A 239 42.49 -3.59 10.29
CA SER A 239 42.20 -3.28 8.89
C SER A 239 43.35 -3.84 8.04
N THR A 240 43.03 -4.78 7.16
CA THR A 240 44.02 -5.48 6.33
C THR A 240 44.06 -4.90 4.92
N ILE A 241 42.93 -4.36 4.43
CA ILE A 241 42.83 -3.65 3.15
C ILE A 241 42.00 -2.38 3.37
N GLU A 242 42.44 -1.25 2.79
CA GLU A 242 41.70 0.01 2.80
C GLU A 242 41.59 0.57 1.38
N ILE A 243 40.36 0.64 0.86
CA ILE A 243 40.03 1.18 -0.45
C ILE A 243 39.62 2.65 -0.28
N SER A 244 40.18 3.52 -1.12
CA SER A 244 39.85 4.96 -1.16
C SER A 244 39.46 5.35 -2.58
N ALA A 245 38.56 6.32 -2.74
CA ALA A 245 38.11 6.84 -4.04
C ALA A 245 38.19 8.37 -4.05
N GLU A 246 38.30 8.97 -5.25
CA GLU A 246 38.32 10.44 -5.42
C GLU A 246 37.00 11.08 -4.95
N THR A 247 35.88 10.45 -5.29
CA THR A 247 34.54 10.84 -4.86
C THR A 247 34.12 10.09 -3.59
N PRO A 248 33.48 10.74 -2.61
CA PRO A 248 32.86 10.05 -1.47
C PRO A 248 31.90 8.93 -1.91
N MET A 249 32.13 7.75 -1.36
CA MET A 249 31.31 6.56 -1.56
C MET A 249 30.08 6.60 -0.63
N HIS A 250 28.90 6.35 -1.19
CA HIS A 250 27.62 6.32 -0.48
C HIS A 250 27.22 4.90 -0.02
N SER A 251 27.70 3.84 -0.69
CA SER A 251 27.45 2.45 -0.30
C SER A 251 28.47 1.49 -0.92
N PHE A 252 28.46 0.23 -0.47
CA PHE A 252 29.21 -0.85 -1.11
C PHE A 252 28.44 -2.20 -1.12
N SER A 253 28.80 -3.09 -2.04
CA SER A 253 28.35 -4.48 -2.02
C SER A 253 29.36 -5.44 -2.64
N TRP A 254 29.59 -6.55 -1.96
CA TRP A 254 30.31 -7.70 -2.50
C TRP A 254 29.52 -8.39 -3.62
N LYS A 255 30.23 -8.96 -4.60
CA LYS A 255 29.76 -10.06 -5.45
C LYS A 255 29.66 -11.34 -4.61
N ALA A 256 28.75 -12.25 -4.96
CA ALA A 256 28.48 -13.46 -4.19
C ALA A 256 29.69 -14.37 -3.93
N ASP A 257 30.57 -14.59 -4.91
CA ASP A 257 31.83 -15.33 -4.77
C ASP A 257 32.91 -14.62 -3.92
N GLY A 258 32.68 -13.35 -3.52
CA GLY A 258 33.64 -12.55 -2.76
C GLY A 258 34.90 -12.14 -3.54
N SER A 259 34.91 -12.27 -4.88
CA SER A 259 36.04 -11.87 -5.72
C SER A 259 36.10 -10.36 -5.95
N LEU A 260 34.94 -9.72 -6.11
CA LEU A 260 34.78 -8.33 -6.48
C LEU A 260 33.83 -7.59 -5.52
N MET A 261 33.98 -6.27 -5.47
CA MET A 261 33.07 -5.37 -4.76
C MET A 261 32.67 -4.21 -5.68
N THR A 262 31.43 -3.75 -5.58
CA THR A 262 30.98 -2.47 -6.19
C THR A 262 30.81 -1.39 -5.12
N THR A 263 31.07 -0.13 -5.49
CA THR A 263 30.73 1.04 -4.67
C THR A 263 29.97 2.09 -5.48
N SER A 264 28.97 2.71 -4.87
CA SER A 264 28.27 3.87 -5.45
C SER A 264 28.83 5.18 -4.88
N GLY A 265 28.83 6.23 -5.68
CA GLY A 265 29.08 7.61 -5.23
C GLY A 265 28.10 8.59 -5.89
N LYS A 266 28.40 9.89 -5.79
CA LYS A 266 27.70 10.91 -6.60
C LYS A 266 28.08 10.75 -8.07
N SER A 267 27.09 10.55 -8.95
CA SER A 267 27.28 10.41 -10.42
C SER A 267 28.18 9.25 -10.88
N VAL A 268 28.59 8.33 -10.00
CA VAL A 268 29.57 7.28 -10.31
C VAL A 268 29.19 5.93 -9.69
N ILE A 269 29.51 4.86 -10.41
CA ILE A 269 29.56 3.47 -9.90
C ILE A 269 30.95 2.91 -10.23
N ASN A 270 31.56 2.23 -9.26
CA ASN A 270 32.87 1.61 -9.38
C ASN A 270 32.77 0.09 -9.13
N VAL A 271 33.69 -0.66 -9.72
CA VAL A 271 33.97 -2.09 -9.47
C VAL A 271 35.44 -2.22 -9.06
N TRP A 272 35.71 -3.07 -8.08
CA TRP A 272 37.04 -3.26 -7.47
C TRP A 272 37.33 -4.76 -7.29
N ASP A 273 38.54 -5.23 -7.66
CA ASP A 273 39.17 -6.36 -6.95
C ASP A 273 39.92 -5.80 -5.73
N PRO A 274 39.42 -5.99 -4.51
CA PRO A 274 40.02 -5.43 -3.30
C PRO A 274 41.40 -6.01 -2.98
N ARG A 275 41.77 -7.17 -3.52
CA ARG A 275 43.03 -7.85 -3.20
C ARG A 275 44.19 -7.37 -4.06
N THR A 276 43.90 -6.83 -5.25
CA THR A 276 44.93 -6.46 -6.24
C THR A 276 44.95 -4.97 -6.57
N ALA A 277 43.82 -4.27 -6.50
CA ALA A 277 43.68 -2.92 -7.05
C ALA A 277 43.62 -1.83 -5.96
N LYS A 278 44.43 -0.76 -6.12
CA LYS A 278 44.33 0.47 -5.32
C LYS A 278 43.36 1.50 -5.88
N GLU A 279 42.93 1.29 -7.13
CA GLU A 279 42.03 2.13 -7.92
C GLU A 279 40.90 1.24 -8.46
N PRO A 280 39.78 1.79 -8.95
CA PRO A 280 38.71 1.00 -9.55
C PRO A 280 39.22 0.14 -10.72
N THR A 281 38.81 -1.13 -10.74
CA THR A 281 38.99 -2.04 -11.88
C THR A 281 38.12 -1.60 -13.07
N LEU A 282 36.96 -1.00 -12.78
CA LEU A 282 36.13 -0.28 -13.75
C LEU A 282 35.37 0.84 -13.04
N SER A 283 35.25 1.99 -13.69
CA SER A 283 34.39 3.11 -13.28
C SER A 283 33.44 3.47 -14.41
N GLY A 284 32.26 3.95 -14.06
CA GLY A 284 31.32 4.49 -15.03
C GLY A 284 30.22 5.32 -14.41
N LEU A 285 29.21 5.66 -15.21
CA LEU A 285 28.16 6.57 -14.79
C LEU A 285 27.32 5.97 -13.66
N GLY A 286 26.84 6.83 -12.77
CA GLY A 286 25.91 6.50 -11.70
C GLY A 286 24.82 7.54 -11.59
N HIS A 287 23.93 7.38 -10.60
CA HIS A 287 22.85 8.32 -10.34
C HIS A 287 23.38 9.74 -10.07
N GLU A 288 22.92 10.71 -10.86
CA GLU A 288 23.45 12.08 -10.88
C GLU A 288 23.02 12.93 -9.68
N GLY A 289 22.02 12.48 -8.93
CA GLY A 289 21.51 13.16 -7.74
C GLY A 289 22.51 13.22 -6.59
N ILE A 290 22.45 14.31 -5.84
CA ILE A 290 23.43 14.66 -4.80
C ILE A 290 23.28 13.91 -3.46
N LYS A 291 22.40 12.90 -3.37
CA LYS A 291 22.09 12.19 -2.10
C LYS A 291 22.02 10.67 -2.28
N GLY A 292 22.78 9.95 -1.45
CA GLY A 292 22.41 8.64 -0.92
C GLY A 292 22.24 7.50 -1.93
N SER A 293 22.90 7.53 -3.09
CA SER A 293 22.83 6.44 -4.06
C SER A 293 23.35 5.13 -3.47
N LYS A 294 22.61 4.03 -3.60
CA LYS A 294 23.05 2.69 -3.17
C LYS A 294 23.26 1.76 -4.37
N ALA A 295 24.25 0.87 -4.28
CA ALA A 295 24.53 -0.17 -5.27
C ALA A 295 24.63 -1.56 -4.60
N MET A 296 24.19 -2.58 -5.33
CA MET A 296 24.09 -3.96 -4.88
C MET A 296 24.44 -4.91 -6.01
N TRP A 297 25.31 -5.88 -5.74
CA TRP A 297 25.64 -6.92 -6.73
C TRP A 297 24.56 -7.99 -6.73
N LEU A 298 24.12 -8.42 -7.92
CA LEU A 298 23.04 -9.40 -8.07
C LEU A 298 23.60 -10.81 -8.10
N GLY A 299 23.83 -11.38 -6.91
CA GLY A 299 24.36 -12.72 -6.75
C GLY A 299 25.74 -12.88 -7.40
N ASP A 300 25.91 -13.97 -8.16
CA ASP A 300 27.15 -14.27 -8.89
C ASP A 300 27.16 -13.82 -10.36
N SER A 301 26.13 -13.08 -10.79
CA SER A 301 26.04 -12.50 -12.13
C SER A 301 27.07 -11.37 -12.37
N ASN A 302 27.11 -10.86 -13.59
CA ASN A 302 27.82 -9.61 -13.92
C ASN A 302 26.92 -8.37 -13.72
N CYS A 303 25.79 -8.49 -13.04
CA CYS A 303 24.77 -7.43 -12.99
C CYS A 303 24.81 -6.71 -11.63
N ILE A 304 24.84 -5.38 -11.68
CA ILE A 304 24.77 -4.50 -10.51
C ILE A 304 23.44 -3.75 -10.58
N PHE A 305 22.68 -3.78 -9.50
CA PHE A 305 21.48 -2.97 -9.32
C PHE A 305 21.80 -1.74 -8.47
N SER A 306 21.30 -0.58 -8.85
CA SER A 306 21.44 0.65 -8.08
C SER A 306 20.14 1.40 -7.90
N VAL A 307 20.10 2.21 -6.85
CA VAL A 307 19.02 3.17 -6.57
C VAL A 307 19.61 4.52 -6.22
N GLY A 308 18.89 5.60 -6.52
CA GLY A 308 19.35 6.95 -6.22
C GLY A 308 18.35 8.01 -6.69
N THR A 309 18.87 9.21 -6.95
CA THR A 309 18.09 10.33 -7.50
C THR A 309 18.69 10.84 -8.82
N ASP A 310 17.90 11.51 -9.63
CA ASP A 310 18.37 12.24 -10.83
C ASP A 310 18.76 13.69 -10.50
N LYS A 311 19.06 14.51 -11.54
CA LYS A 311 19.31 15.95 -11.37
C LYS A 311 18.09 16.73 -10.84
N MET A 312 16.87 16.25 -11.11
CA MET A 312 15.60 16.85 -10.70
C MET A 312 15.12 16.37 -9.32
N ARG A 313 15.95 15.61 -8.59
CA ARG A 313 15.64 14.95 -7.31
C ARG A 313 14.55 13.86 -7.40
N SER A 314 14.15 13.41 -8.59
CA SER A 314 13.25 12.26 -8.73
C SER A 314 13.98 10.98 -8.30
N ARG A 315 13.28 10.06 -7.63
CA ARG A 315 13.83 8.76 -7.22
C ARG A 315 13.84 7.83 -8.43
N GLN A 316 14.92 7.07 -8.58
CA GLN A 316 15.11 6.16 -9.71
C GLN A 316 15.90 4.90 -9.32
N TYR A 317 15.73 3.84 -10.10
CA TYR A 317 16.60 2.66 -10.07
C TYR A 317 17.26 2.43 -11.44
N ALA A 318 18.39 1.74 -11.43
CA ALA A 318 19.10 1.36 -12.64
C ALA A 318 19.77 -0.02 -12.51
N LEU A 319 20.04 -0.64 -13.65
CA LEU A 319 20.73 -1.91 -13.79
C LEU A 319 21.95 -1.74 -14.70
N TRP A 320 23.08 -2.34 -14.34
CA TRP A 320 24.36 -2.13 -15.01
C TRP A 320 25.08 -3.46 -15.23
N ASP A 321 25.88 -3.54 -16.29
CA ASP A 321 26.82 -4.65 -16.51
C ASP A 321 28.18 -4.28 -15.90
N SER A 322 28.70 -5.10 -15.00
CA SER A 322 30.02 -4.89 -14.36
C SER A 322 31.19 -4.97 -15.35
N ARG A 323 30.94 -5.38 -16.60
CA ARG A 323 31.88 -5.36 -17.73
C ARG A 323 31.79 -4.08 -18.56
N ASN A 324 30.69 -3.32 -18.46
CA ASN A 324 30.52 -2.03 -19.12
C ASN A 324 29.59 -1.10 -18.32
N LEU A 325 30.18 -0.15 -17.58
CA LEU A 325 29.47 0.88 -16.81
C LEU A 325 29.27 2.19 -17.59
N SER A 326 29.52 2.23 -18.91
CA SER A 326 29.32 3.44 -19.72
C SER A 326 27.84 3.84 -19.87
N GLN A 327 26.92 2.87 -19.73
CA GLN A 327 25.49 3.04 -19.89
C GLN A 327 24.74 2.00 -19.05
N ALA A 328 23.59 2.37 -18.48
CA ALA A 328 22.71 1.43 -17.81
C ALA A 328 21.97 0.54 -18.82
N LEU A 329 21.78 -0.73 -18.48
CA LEU A 329 20.95 -1.70 -19.19
C LEU A 329 19.45 -1.34 -19.07
N VAL A 330 19.06 -0.82 -17.90
CA VAL A 330 17.72 -0.33 -17.55
C VAL A 330 17.91 0.88 -16.62
N MET A 331 17.13 1.94 -16.80
CA MET A 331 17.09 3.08 -15.86
C MET A 331 15.69 3.68 -15.85
N ASN A 332 15.01 3.58 -14.71
CA ASN A 332 13.60 3.92 -14.57
C ASN A 332 13.35 4.82 -13.36
N GLN A 333 12.51 5.84 -13.53
CA GLN A 333 11.98 6.66 -12.44
C GLN A 333 10.97 5.86 -11.60
N LEU A 334 10.92 6.15 -10.30
CA LEU A 334 10.00 5.59 -9.31
C LEU A 334 8.92 6.58 -8.88
N ASP A 335 9.32 7.76 -8.40
CA ASP A 335 8.46 8.85 -7.91
C ASP A 335 9.31 10.11 -7.57
N PHE A 336 8.75 11.08 -6.85
CA PHE A 336 9.40 12.32 -6.41
C PHE A 336 9.56 12.44 -4.86
N SER A 337 9.45 11.34 -4.11
CA SER A 337 9.65 11.33 -2.66
C SER A 337 11.12 11.59 -2.30
N THR A 338 11.38 12.14 -1.12
CA THR A 338 12.74 12.54 -0.69
C THR A 338 13.49 11.45 0.10
N GLY A 339 12.84 10.32 0.41
CA GLY A 339 13.41 9.24 1.21
C GLY A 339 14.46 8.42 0.46
N ILE A 340 15.63 8.22 1.09
CA ILE A 340 16.75 7.43 0.56
C ILE A 340 16.30 5.97 0.37
N LEU A 341 16.42 5.47 -0.86
CA LEU A 341 16.01 4.10 -1.21
C LEU A 341 16.97 3.05 -0.63
N LEU A 342 16.39 2.01 -0.06
CA LEU A 342 17.03 0.80 0.44
C LEU A 342 16.59 -0.39 -0.44
N PRO A 343 17.48 -0.96 -1.26
CA PRO A 343 17.19 -2.15 -2.04
C PRO A 343 17.67 -3.41 -1.31
N LEU A 344 16.90 -4.49 -1.37
CA LEU A 344 17.18 -5.80 -0.79
C LEU A 344 16.99 -6.87 -1.87
N PHE A 345 18.02 -7.66 -2.19
CA PHE A 345 17.95 -8.70 -3.23
C PHE A 345 17.76 -10.11 -2.64
N ASP A 346 16.85 -10.87 -3.25
CA ASP A 346 16.71 -12.31 -3.07
C ASP A 346 17.26 -13.04 -4.30
N GLU A 347 18.36 -13.78 -4.11
CA GLU A 347 19.10 -14.46 -5.16
C GLU A 347 18.42 -15.72 -5.70
N ASP A 348 17.60 -16.41 -4.90
CA ASP A 348 16.92 -17.64 -5.35
C ASP A 348 15.66 -17.35 -6.18
N THR A 349 15.11 -16.14 -6.06
CA THR A 349 13.92 -15.68 -6.82
C THR A 349 14.23 -14.55 -7.78
N GLU A 350 15.50 -14.14 -7.90
CA GLU A 350 15.97 -12.97 -8.68
C GLU A 350 15.15 -11.68 -8.41
N THR A 351 14.60 -11.51 -7.21
CA THR A 351 13.70 -10.39 -6.86
C THR A 351 14.41 -9.31 -6.03
N VAL A 352 14.22 -8.03 -6.38
CA VAL A 352 14.64 -6.88 -5.58
C VAL A 352 13.44 -6.22 -4.90
N TYR A 353 13.48 -6.13 -3.57
CA TYR A 353 12.55 -5.35 -2.77
C TYR A 353 13.09 -3.95 -2.52
N ILE A 354 12.29 -2.91 -2.74
CA ILE A 354 12.68 -1.50 -2.60
C ILE A 354 11.69 -0.77 -1.68
N LEU A 355 12.23 -0.02 -0.73
CA LEU A 355 11.53 0.89 0.16
C LEU A 355 12.43 2.09 0.49
N SER A 356 11.92 3.12 1.16
CA SER A 356 12.73 4.06 1.94
C SER A 356 12.21 4.23 3.35
N ARG A 357 13.04 4.85 4.21
CA ARG A 357 12.50 5.58 5.36
C ARG A 357 11.48 6.61 4.87
N GLY A 358 10.29 6.64 5.48
CA GLY A 358 9.17 7.52 5.10
C GLY A 358 8.17 6.90 4.10
N ASP A 359 8.53 5.85 3.36
CA ASP A 359 7.57 5.14 2.50
C ASP A 359 6.65 4.25 3.35
N SER A 360 5.37 4.13 2.97
CA SER A 360 4.41 3.20 3.57
C SER A 360 4.29 1.86 2.82
N ASN A 361 5.04 1.71 1.73
CA ASN A 361 4.95 0.62 0.75
C ASN A 361 6.34 0.06 0.40
N ILE A 362 6.39 -1.23 0.11
CA ILE A 362 7.53 -1.93 -0.47
C ILE A 362 7.19 -2.33 -1.92
N ARG A 363 8.07 -1.99 -2.85
CA ARG A 363 7.98 -2.36 -4.27
C ARG A 363 8.80 -3.62 -4.53
N SER A 364 8.25 -4.58 -5.26
CA SER A 364 8.93 -5.83 -5.64
C SER A 364 9.21 -5.81 -7.14
N LEU A 365 10.48 -5.77 -7.52
CA LEU A 365 10.94 -5.87 -8.90
C LEU A 365 11.47 -7.29 -9.16
N GLN A 366 10.86 -8.01 -10.10
CA GLN A 366 11.44 -9.26 -10.60
C GLN A 366 12.52 -8.91 -11.62
N ILE A 367 13.67 -9.58 -11.53
CA ILE A 367 14.66 -9.61 -12.60
C ILE A 367 14.50 -10.95 -13.32
N SER A 368 14.49 -10.92 -14.65
CA SER A 368 14.42 -12.11 -15.51
C SER A 368 15.65 -12.15 -16.41
N ASP A 369 16.11 -13.36 -16.76
CA ASP A 369 17.27 -13.59 -17.64
C ASP A 369 18.58 -12.96 -17.11
N LEU A 370 18.78 -12.97 -15.78
CA LEU A 370 19.86 -12.27 -15.06
C LEU A 370 21.27 -12.52 -15.61
N HIS A 371 21.54 -13.73 -16.13
CA HIS A 371 22.84 -14.16 -16.64
C HIS A 371 23.02 -14.01 -18.16
N THR A 372 21.97 -13.71 -18.92
CA THR A 372 21.95 -13.77 -20.40
C THR A 372 21.59 -12.42 -21.02
N LYS A 373 20.41 -11.88 -20.70
CA LYS A 373 19.93 -10.57 -21.14
C LYS A 373 18.94 -10.05 -20.10
N PRO A 374 19.43 -9.44 -18.99
CA PRO A 374 18.57 -9.13 -17.87
C PRO A 374 17.50 -8.09 -18.21
N SER A 375 16.32 -8.30 -17.67
CA SER A 375 15.16 -7.41 -17.79
C SER A 375 14.48 -7.27 -16.43
N ILE A 376 13.77 -6.16 -16.21
CA ILE A 376 13.15 -5.82 -14.92
C ILE A 376 11.65 -5.58 -15.11
N GLU A 377 10.84 -6.21 -14.26
CA GLU A 377 9.38 -6.01 -14.20
C GLU A 377 8.94 -5.65 -12.77
N LEU A 378 8.07 -4.64 -12.63
CA LEU A 378 7.41 -4.33 -11.36
C LEU A 378 6.25 -5.29 -11.16
N VAL A 379 6.45 -6.33 -10.33
CA VAL A 379 5.45 -7.37 -10.09
C VAL A 379 4.37 -6.89 -9.10
N THR A 380 4.80 -6.25 -8.02
CA THR A 380 3.93 -5.96 -6.87
C THR A 380 4.36 -4.71 -6.12
N THR A 381 3.40 -3.94 -5.60
CA THR A 381 3.64 -2.94 -4.54
C THR A 381 2.71 -3.26 -3.37
N HIS A 382 3.26 -3.51 -2.19
CA HIS A 382 2.53 -3.88 -0.98
C HIS A 382 3.14 -3.18 0.24
N GLY A 383 2.30 -2.71 1.16
CA GLY A 383 2.72 -2.03 2.37
C GLY A 383 1.88 -2.42 3.59
N PRO A 384 2.42 -2.27 4.81
CA PRO A 384 1.65 -2.49 6.03
C PRO A 384 0.66 -1.34 6.34
N ASN A 385 0.62 -0.29 5.51
CA ASN A 385 -0.08 0.99 5.75
C ASN A 385 0.51 1.85 6.88
N GLU A 386 1.65 1.43 7.45
CA GLU A 386 2.44 2.18 8.43
C GLU A 386 3.69 2.79 7.78
N VAL A 387 4.20 3.90 8.33
CA VAL A 387 5.43 4.54 7.86
C VAL A 387 6.63 3.66 8.22
N LEU A 388 7.43 3.29 7.22
CA LEU A 388 8.62 2.47 7.43
C LEU A 388 9.85 3.33 7.76
N TYR A 389 10.74 2.80 8.61
CA TYR A 389 11.99 3.42 9.02
C TYR A 389 13.23 2.62 8.59
N GLY A 390 13.03 1.39 8.11
CA GLY A 390 14.04 0.48 7.56
C GLY A 390 13.49 -0.93 7.41
N ALA A 391 14.25 -1.82 6.77
CA ALA A 391 13.91 -3.24 6.69
C ALA A 391 15.16 -4.12 6.49
N ALA A 392 14.98 -5.44 6.71
CA ALA A 392 15.93 -6.49 6.36
C ALA A 392 15.21 -7.68 5.73
N LEU A 393 15.84 -8.31 4.72
CA LEU A 393 15.38 -9.56 4.12
C LEU A 393 15.85 -10.73 5.00
N LEU A 394 14.96 -11.67 5.30
CA LEU A 394 15.25 -12.82 6.14
C LEU A 394 15.88 -13.97 5.32
N PRO A 395 16.91 -14.66 5.83
CA PRO A 395 17.53 -15.78 5.10
C PRO A 395 16.56 -16.93 4.82
N LYS A 396 16.79 -17.62 3.70
CA LYS A 396 15.95 -18.72 3.19
C LYS A 396 15.66 -19.85 4.18
N HIS A 397 16.66 -20.22 4.99
CA HIS A 397 16.52 -21.23 6.04
C HIS A 397 15.58 -20.84 7.20
N SER A 398 15.11 -19.58 7.25
CA SER A 398 14.15 -19.07 8.25
C SER A 398 12.70 -19.03 7.74
N LEU A 399 12.46 -19.45 6.49
CA LEU A 399 11.16 -19.37 5.82
C LEU A 399 10.37 -20.68 5.97
N ASN A 400 9.04 -20.57 5.98
CA ASN A 400 8.15 -21.72 5.98
C ASN A 400 7.94 -22.24 4.55
N VAL A 401 8.92 -23.02 4.07
CA VAL A 401 8.94 -23.55 2.69
C VAL A 401 7.72 -24.43 2.37
N MET A 402 7.19 -25.16 3.36
CA MET A 402 5.96 -25.95 3.19
C MET A 402 4.70 -25.09 2.99
N GLN A 403 4.71 -23.84 3.46
CA GLN A 403 3.67 -22.83 3.18
C GLN A 403 3.99 -21.99 1.93
N ALA A 404 4.92 -22.44 1.08
CA ALA A 404 5.37 -21.76 -0.13
C ALA A 404 5.83 -20.31 0.09
N GLU A 405 6.40 -20.03 1.27
CA GLU A 405 6.96 -18.74 1.62
C GLU A 405 8.34 -18.57 0.97
N ILE A 406 8.39 -17.79 -0.12
CA ILE A 406 9.59 -17.59 -0.93
C ILE A 406 10.52 -16.53 -0.37
N ALA A 407 9.99 -15.54 0.34
CA ALA A 407 10.76 -14.49 1.02
C ALA A 407 10.00 -13.95 2.25
N ARG A 408 10.72 -13.38 3.21
CA ARG A 408 10.14 -12.58 4.30
C ARG A 408 10.99 -11.34 4.53
N VAL A 409 10.36 -10.17 4.55
CA VAL A 409 11.00 -8.89 4.85
C VAL A 409 10.53 -8.44 6.23
N MET A 410 11.48 -8.27 7.16
CA MET A 410 11.21 -7.67 8.47
C MET A 410 11.35 -6.15 8.31
N ALA A 411 10.22 -5.46 8.22
CA ALA A 411 10.18 -3.99 8.16
C ALA A 411 10.01 -3.40 9.58
N ILE A 412 10.47 -2.17 9.80
CA ILE A 412 10.36 -1.48 11.10
C ILE A 412 9.48 -0.25 10.92
N SER A 413 8.42 -0.13 11.74
CA SER A 413 7.58 1.07 11.82
C SER A 413 7.95 1.94 13.03
N ALA A 414 7.05 2.81 13.50
CA ALA A 414 7.34 3.71 14.63
C ALA A 414 7.41 2.97 15.97
N ASP A 415 6.62 1.90 16.11
CA ASP A 415 6.37 1.17 17.36
C ASP A 415 6.45 -0.37 17.20
N SER A 416 6.57 -0.90 15.97
CA SER A 416 6.60 -2.34 15.72
C SER A 416 7.68 -2.83 14.72
N ILE A 417 7.88 -4.14 14.69
CA ILE A 417 8.66 -4.84 13.64
C ILE A 417 7.71 -5.80 12.93
N ILE A 418 7.51 -5.60 11.63
CA ILE A 418 6.44 -6.18 10.82
C ILE A 418 6.99 -7.28 9.90
N PRO A 419 6.59 -8.55 10.06
CA PRO A 419 7.05 -9.68 9.23
C PRO A 419 6.26 -9.80 7.92
N ILE A 420 6.66 -9.06 6.89
CA ILE A 420 6.01 -9.08 5.56
C ILE A 420 6.41 -10.36 4.81
N SER A 421 5.48 -11.30 4.67
CA SER A 421 5.72 -12.65 4.16
C SER A 421 5.24 -12.82 2.71
N TYR A 422 6.15 -13.06 1.77
CA TYR A 422 5.82 -13.30 0.36
C TYR A 422 5.61 -14.80 0.13
N ARG A 423 4.43 -15.19 -0.33
CA ARG A 423 4.04 -16.60 -0.54
C ARG A 423 3.44 -16.81 -1.92
N VAL A 424 3.77 -17.93 -2.55
CA VAL A 424 3.17 -18.34 -3.83
C VAL A 424 1.94 -19.21 -3.57
N PRO A 425 0.72 -18.81 -4.00
CA PRO A 425 -0.49 -19.58 -3.77
C PRO A 425 -0.47 -20.97 -4.45
N LYS A 426 -0.84 -22.03 -3.72
CA LYS A 426 -0.84 -23.41 -4.23
C LYS A 426 -2.14 -24.15 -3.98
N LYS A 427 -2.34 -25.21 -4.79
CA LYS A 427 -3.43 -26.20 -4.66
C LYS A 427 -3.20 -27.21 -3.52
N SER A 428 -1.95 -27.41 -3.10
CA SER A 428 -1.53 -28.26 -1.98
C SER A 428 -0.33 -27.63 -1.28
N TYR A 429 -0.26 -27.80 0.03
CA TYR A 429 0.88 -27.45 0.89
C TYR A 429 1.39 -28.68 1.67
N LEU A 430 1.01 -29.90 1.24
CA LEU A 430 1.42 -31.16 1.85
C LEU A 430 2.82 -31.59 1.41
N ASP A 431 3.19 -31.25 0.18
CA ASP A 431 4.40 -31.68 -0.50
C ASP A 431 5.40 -30.52 -0.65
N PHE A 432 6.69 -30.80 -0.47
CA PHE A 432 7.75 -29.84 -0.81
C PHE A 432 7.84 -29.68 -2.33
N ASP A 433 8.12 -28.46 -2.79
CA ASP A 433 8.14 -28.11 -4.20
C ASP A 433 9.51 -27.53 -4.60
N PRO A 434 10.35 -28.32 -5.29
CA PRO A 434 11.68 -27.88 -5.71
C PRO A 434 11.66 -26.80 -6.80
N SER A 435 10.50 -26.47 -7.40
CA SER A 435 10.42 -25.41 -8.42
C SER A 435 10.35 -23.99 -7.86
N LEU A 436 9.96 -23.82 -6.59
CA LEU A 436 10.02 -22.53 -5.88
C LEU A 436 11.24 -22.39 -4.97
N PHE A 437 11.87 -23.51 -4.64
CA PHE A 437 12.98 -23.59 -3.70
C PHE A 437 14.16 -24.29 -4.38
N PRO A 438 14.88 -23.58 -5.27
CA PRO A 438 16.16 -24.04 -5.80
C PRO A 438 17.16 -24.22 -4.64
N HIS A 439 18.33 -24.79 -4.94
CA HIS A 439 19.36 -24.94 -3.91
C HIS A 439 19.92 -23.55 -3.54
N THR A 440 19.55 -23.07 -2.34
CA THR A 440 20.02 -21.83 -1.70
C THR A 440 21.47 -21.94 -1.28
N LYS A 441 22.14 -20.82 -0.98
CA LYS A 441 23.43 -20.84 -0.29
C LYS A 441 23.32 -21.48 1.10
N GLY A 442 24.29 -22.34 1.41
CA GLY A 442 24.46 -22.97 2.71
C GLY A 442 24.99 -22.03 3.80
N THR A 443 25.09 -22.56 5.01
CA THR A 443 25.47 -21.81 6.23
C THR A 443 26.97 -21.92 6.57
N VAL A 444 27.71 -22.71 5.79
CA VAL A 444 29.12 -23.05 6.03
C VAL A 444 30.01 -22.24 5.07
N PRO A 445 31.00 -21.49 5.58
CA PRO A 445 32.00 -20.80 4.76
C PRO A 445 32.72 -21.72 3.77
N SER A 446 33.01 -21.21 2.58
CA SER A 446 33.82 -21.92 1.56
C SER A 446 35.32 -21.62 1.67
N LEU A 447 35.71 -20.54 2.36
CA LEU A 447 37.10 -20.16 2.61
C LEU A 447 37.29 -19.70 4.06
N THR A 448 38.51 -19.85 4.58
CA THR A 448 38.98 -19.05 5.72
C THR A 448 39.42 -17.66 5.26
N GLY A 449 39.55 -16.71 6.19
CA GLY A 449 40.00 -15.35 5.92
C GLY A 449 41.42 -15.31 5.37
N SER A 450 42.35 -16.07 5.95
CA SER A 450 43.73 -16.21 5.44
C SER A 450 43.72 -16.61 3.97
N GLU A 451 42.91 -17.61 3.63
CA GLU A 451 42.83 -18.14 2.27
C GLU A 451 42.29 -17.15 1.25
N TRP A 452 41.33 -16.32 1.64
CA TRP A 452 40.86 -15.23 0.79
C TRP A 452 41.93 -14.14 0.61
N PHE A 453 42.67 -13.77 1.67
CA PHE A 453 43.82 -12.86 1.59
C PHE A 453 44.99 -13.44 0.80
N GLU A 454 45.16 -14.77 0.76
CA GLU A 454 46.09 -15.50 -0.13
C GLU A 454 45.65 -15.46 -1.61
N GLY A 455 44.48 -14.89 -1.93
CA GLY A 455 43.96 -14.74 -3.29
C GLY A 455 43.04 -15.86 -3.76
N LYS A 456 42.68 -16.84 -2.91
CA LYS A 456 41.72 -17.89 -3.27
C LYS A 456 40.31 -17.30 -3.41
N THR A 457 39.52 -17.89 -4.30
CA THR A 457 38.09 -17.58 -4.52
C THR A 457 37.33 -18.89 -4.64
N ALA A 458 36.27 -19.07 -3.84
CA ALA A 458 35.38 -20.23 -3.91
C ALA A 458 33.99 -19.84 -3.42
N ALA A 459 32.93 -20.17 -4.18
CA ALA A 459 31.55 -19.91 -3.79
C ALA A 459 31.08 -20.82 -2.64
N VAL A 460 30.16 -20.33 -1.82
CA VAL A 460 29.51 -21.13 -0.76
C VAL A 460 28.69 -22.26 -1.38
N ALA A 461 28.83 -23.47 -0.83
CA ALA A 461 28.09 -24.64 -1.29
C ALA A 461 26.57 -24.41 -1.22
N LYS A 462 25.85 -24.77 -2.28
CA LYS A 462 24.39 -24.69 -2.35
C LYS A 462 23.75 -25.93 -1.71
N VAL A 463 22.72 -25.73 -0.90
CA VAL A 463 22.03 -26.75 -0.08
C VAL A 463 20.54 -26.84 -0.42
N SER A 464 19.95 -28.01 -0.19
CA SER A 464 18.51 -28.22 -0.35
C SER A 464 17.72 -27.63 0.83
N LEU A 465 16.54 -27.05 0.53
CA LEU A 465 15.56 -26.62 1.53
C LEU A 465 14.49 -27.69 1.83
N ASP A 466 14.51 -28.84 1.14
CA ASP A 466 13.57 -29.93 1.38
C ASP A 466 13.69 -30.45 2.83
N PRO A 467 12.62 -30.39 3.65
CA PRO A 467 12.61 -30.93 4.99
C PRO A 467 13.00 -32.42 5.08
N ALA A 468 12.76 -33.23 4.04
CA ALA A 468 13.17 -34.63 4.02
C ALA A 468 14.69 -34.80 3.85
N THR A 469 15.36 -33.96 3.05
CA THR A 469 16.84 -33.88 3.05
C THR A 469 17.39 -33.39 4.40
N LEU A 470 16.86 -32.29 4.95
CA LEU A 470 17.30 -31.72 6.22
C LEU A 470 17.08 -32.68 7.41
N ALA A 471 16.06 -33.54 7.36
CA ALA A 471 15.84 -34.60 8.34
C ALA A 471 16.88 -35.72 8.21
N ARG A 472 17.23 -36.14 6.98
CA ARG A 472 18.27 -37.17 6.74
C ARG A 472 19.65 -36.72 7.19
N GLU A 473 20.03 -35.48 6.91
CA GLU A 473 21.30 -34.89 7.36
C GLU A 473 21.40 -34.81 8.89
N LYS A 474 20.29 -34.49 9.58
CA LYS A 474 20.22 -34.52 11.06
C LYS A 474 20.34 -35.93 11.64
N VAL A 475 19.88 -36.95 10.93
CA VAL A 475 20.05 -38.38 11.31
C VAL A 475 21.46 -38.89 10.97
N GLN A 476 22.16 -38.28 10.02
CA GLN A 476 23.52 -38.64 9.60
C GLN A 476 24.63 -37.77 10.23
N LYS A 477 24.46 -37.28 11.47
CA LYS A 477 25.59 -36.83 12.29
C LYS A 477 26.25 -38.05 12.99
N PRO A 478 27.53 -38.38 12.70
CA PRO A 478 28.24 -39.42 13.43
C PRO A 478 28.43 -39.05 14.91
N GLN A 479 28.61 -40.07 15.76
CA GLN A 479 29.12 -39.83 17.12
C GLN A 479 30.52 -39.22 17.05
N VAL A 480 30.81 -38.26 17.93
CA VAL A 480 32.12 -37.63 18.02
C VAL A 480 33.12 -38.61 18.66
N THR A 481 33.87 -39.31 17.83
CA THR A 481 35.13 -39.96 18.26
C THR A 481 36.27 -38.97 18.04
N VAL A 482 36.84 -38.46 19.13
CA VAL A 482 38.02 -37.59 19.09
C VAL A 482 39.26 -38.46 18.91
N GLU A 483 40.07 -38.21 17.88
CA GLU A 483 41.53 -38.29 18.03
C GLU A 483 42.31 -37.48 16.98
N LYS A 484 43.64 -37.47 17.12
CA LYS A 484 44.53 -36.43 16.59
C LYS A 484 45.37 -36.87 15.38
N THR A 485 45.89 -35.86 14.69
CA THR A 485 46.91 -35.91 13.63
C THR A 485 48.04 -36.93 13.82
N ALA A 486 48.34 -37.67 12.75
CA ALA A 486 49.71 -37.91 12.27
C ALA A 486 49.71 -38.33 10.78
N LYS A 487 50.90 -38.43 10.17
CA LYS A 487 51.13 -38.65 8.73
C LYS A 487 51.47 -40.11 8.39
N GLU A 488 51.03 -40.49 7.18
CA GLU A 488 51.73 -41.31 6.16
C GLU A 488 52.07 -42.80 6.40
N THR A 489 51.89 -43.54 5.28
CA THR A 489 52.56 -44.78 4.82
C THR A 489 52.19 -46.17 5.34
N ALA A 490 52.03 -47.04 4.33
CA ALA A 490 52.29 -48.47 4.27
C ALA A 490 51.22 -49.46 4.77
N GLU A 491 51.34 -50.68 4.24
CA GLU A 491 50.28 -51.67 4.05
C GLU A 491 50.61 -52.99 4.78
N LEU A 492 49.59 -53.86 4.88
CA LEU A 492 49.65 -55.29 5.26
C LEU A 492 49.85 -55.66 6.75
N PRO A 493 49.42 -56.88 7.19
CA PRO A 493 48.95 -57.12 8.56
C PRO A 493 49.62 -58.31 9.30
N ILE A 494 49.21 -58.59 10.56
CA ILE A 494 48.80 -59.93 11.09
C ILE A 494 48.47 -59.87 12.62
N ASN A 495 47.69 -60.85 13.10
CA ASN A 495 47.22 -61.05 14.48
C ASN A 495 48.31 -61.19 15.57
N SER A 496 47.94 -60.89 16.82
CA SER A 496 47.85 -61.82 17.99
C SER A 496 48.42 -61.34 19.35
N GLU A 497 47.56 -61.48 20.38
CA GLU A 497 47.85 -61.96 21.75
C GLU A 497 48.77 -61.22 22.76
N ASN A 498 48.10 -60.53 23.70
CA ASN A 498 48.03 -60.84 25.16
C ASN A 498 49.06 -60.35 26.22
N GLN A 499 48.47 -60.01 27.39
CA GLN A 499 48.97 -60.04 28.80
C GLN A 499 49.81 -58.91 29.46
N SER A 500 49.35 -58.56 30.68
CA SER A 500 50.07 -58.04 31.88
C SER A 500 50.58 -56.57 31.91
N SER A 501 50.67 -55.85 33.05
CA SER A 501 49.99 -55.93 34.38
C SER A 501 50.38 -54.75 35.32
N GLU A 502 49.56 -54.42 36.34
CA GLU A 502 49.92 -53.69 37.61
C GLU A 502 50.32 -52.18 37.56
N LYS A 503 50.42 -51.39 38.66
CA LYS A 503 49.52 -51.10 39.82
C LYS A 503 50.08 -49.92 40.70
N LYS A 504 49.21 -49.05 41.26
CA LYS A 504 49.39 -48.26 42.53
C LYS A 504 50.55 -47.19 42.60
N SER A 505 50.66 -46.23 43.56
CA SER A 505 49.77 -45.69 44.64
C SER A 505 50.27 -44.39 45.35
N GLU A 506 49.32 -43.58 45.90
CA GLU A 506 49.29 -42.90 47.24
C GLU A 506 50.04 -41.55 47.60
N ASP A 507 49.44 -40.83 48.58
CA ASP A 507 49.94 -39.74 49.48
C ASP A 507 50.24 -38.29 48.96
N ARG A 508 50.17 -37.13 49.69
CA ARG A 508 49.61 -36.62 51.00
C ARG A 508 49.75 -35.04 51.04
N ILE A 509 49.22 -34.16 51.93
CA ILE A 509 48.31 -34.23 53.11
C ILE A 509 47.30 -33.03 53.29
N ALA A 510 47.56 -31.95 54.09
CA ALA A 510 46.53 -30.97 54.56
C ALA A 510 47.03 -29.57 55.07
N GLY A 511 46.11 -28.61 55.31
CA GLY A 511 46.22 -27.38 56.17
C GLY A 511 45.52 -26.10 55.61
N SER A 512 44.41 -25.54 56.14
CA SER A 512 44.14 -24.80 57.42
C SER A 512 44.63 -23.32 57.40
N THR A 513 43.96 -22.22 57.85
CA THR A 513 42.67 -21.84 58.54
C THR A 513 42.64 -20.25 58.59
N THR A 514 41.77 -19.36 59.12
CA THR A 514 40.46 -19.12 59.86
C THR A 514 40.36 -17.58 60.05
N ASP A 515 39.29 -16.76 60.15
CA ASP A 515 37.80 -16.77 60.00
C ASP A 515 37.39 -15.35 59.48
N GLU A 516 36.39 -14.51 59.87
CA GLU A 516 35.23 -14.37 60.79
C GLU A 516 34.48 -13.07 60.34
N ASN A 517 33.15 -12.79 60.32
CA ASN A 517 31.87 -13.53 60.48
C ASN A 517 30.74 -12.74 59.71
N LYS A 518 29.63 -12.11 60.17
CA LYS A 518 28.86 -11.95 61.45
C LYS A 518 27.40 -11.47 61.14
N THR A 519 26.54 -11.24 62.15
CA THR A 519 25.04 -11.09 62.07
C THR A 519 24.50 -10.01 63.06
N PRO A 520 23.18 -9.83 63.44
CA PRO A 520 21.87 -10.47 63.08
C PRO A 520 20.72 -9.41 62.85
N LYS A 521 19.37 -9.53 63.10
CA LYS A 521 18.39 -10.53 63.63
C LYS A 521 16.90 -10.14 63.29
N ASN A 522 15.95 -11.11 63.23
CA ASN A 522 14.49 -11.10 63.59
C ASN A 522 13.48 -10.04 63.02
N GLU A 523 12.14 -10.22 62.89
CA GLU A 523 11.08 -11.27 63.02
C GLU A 523 9.73 -10.64 62.48
N ALA A 524 8.56 -11.26 62.24
CA ALA A 524 8.05 -12.64 62.02
C ALA A 524 6.54 -12.61 61.59
N LEU A 525 5.97 -13.78 61.22
CA LEU A 525 4.53 -14.12 61.00
C LEU A 525 3.85 -13.50 59.74
N GLU A 526 2.90 -14.14 59.04
CA GLU A 526 2.25 -15.46 59.17
C GLU A 526 1.71 -15.98 57.81
N ASP A 527 1.64 -17.31 57.61
CA ASP A 527 0.65 -18.14 56.87
C ASP A 527 0.19 -17.84 55.39
N ASN A 528 -0.09 -18.84 54.51
CA ASN A 528 0.23 -20.29 54.50
C ASN A 528 0.14 -20.93 53.07
N ALA A 529 0.41 -22.24 52.97
CA ALA A 529 0.51 -23.15 51.81
C ALA A 529 -0.79 -23.45 50.98
N SER A 530 -0.83 -24.35 49.97
CA SER A 530 0.00 -24.66 48.77
C SER A 530 -0.61 -25.89 47.98
N SER A 531 -0.05 -26.23 46.80
CA SER A 531 -0.10 -27.55 46.08
C SER A 531 -1.43 -28.24 45.64
N ASP A 532 -1.79 -28.06 44.37
CA ASP A 532 -1.83 -29.06 43.26
C ASP A 532 -2.51 -30.48 43.37
N LYS A 533 -3.34 -30.82 42.35
CA LYS A 533 -3.60 -32.18 41.74
C LYS A 533 -4.65 -33.16 42.40
N PRO A 534 -5.17 -34.23 41.69
CA PRO A 534 -6.57 -34.19 41.19
C PRO A 534 -7.42 -35.52 41.31
N PHE A 535 -8.53 -35.61 40.53
CA PHE A 535 -9.27 -36.82 40.04
C PHE A 535 -10.57 -37.32 40.77
N VAL A 536 -11.47 -37.94 39.97
CA VAL A 536 -12.70 -38.75 40.30
C VAL A 536 -14.03 -38.00 40.56
N ALA A 537 -15.17 -38.64 40.25
CA ALA A 537 -16.55 -38.09 40.20
C ALA A 537 -17.63 -39.12 40.64
N VAL A 538 -18.90 -38.96 40.17
CA VAL A 538 -20.12 -39.78 40.44
C VAL A 538 -20.79 -39.40 41.79
N LYS A 539 -22.11 -39.32 41.98
CA LYS A 539 -23.36 -39.83 41.32
C LYS A 539 -24.36 -38.64 41.10
N GLU A 540 -25.67 -38.67 40.78
CA GLU A 540 -26.79 -39.64 40.60
C GLU A 540 -27.51 -39.43 39.23
N SER A 541 -28.29 -40.34 38.61
CA SER A 541 -29.47 -41.20 38.94
C SER A 541 -30.84 -40.49 38.76
N ALA A 542 -31.88 -41.02 38.05
CA ALA A 542 -32.05 -42.14 37.09
C ALA A 542 -33.44 -41.95 36.34
N ALA A 543 -34.01 -42.73 35.40
CA ALA A 543 -33.71 -43.97 34.63
C ALA A 543 -34.69 -44.12 33.40
N SER A 544 -34.44 -45.10 32.49
CA SER A 544 -35.41 -45.83 31.60
C SER A 544 -36.25 -45.11 30.49
N ALA A 545 -36.63 -45.72 29.35
CA ALA A 545 -36.17 -46.93 28.63
C ALA A 545 -36.78 -47.11 27.19
N ASP A 546 -36.00 -47.75 26.30
CA ASP A 546 -36.37 -48.66 25.17
C ASP A 546 -37.15 -48.23 23.89
N LYS A 547 -37.31 -49.21 22.96
CA LYS A 547 -37.44 -49.08 21.48
C LYS A 547 -38.50 -50.02 20.85
N TYR A 548 -39.18 -49.55 19.78
CA TYR A 548 -39.67 -50.23 18.53
C TYR A 548 -40.44 -51.59 18.62
N PRO A 549 -41.49 -51.84 17.79
CA PRO A 549 -41.32 -52.10 16.34
C PRO A 549 -42.50 -51.68 15.41
N GLU A 550 -42.43 -52.10 14.14
CA GLU A 550 -43.35 -51.80 13.02
C GLU A 550 -44.58 -52.73 12.92
N THR A 551 -45.63 -52.31 12.19
CA THR A 551 -46.45 -53.18 11.31
C THR A 551 -47.29 -52.35 10.31
N SER A 552 -47.99 -52.95 9.33
CA SER A 552 -48.36 -52.26 8.07
C SER A 552 -49.68 -52.67 7.40
N LEU A 553 -50.18 -51.78 6.52
CA LEU A 553 -51.13 -52.01 5.39
C LEU A 553 -52.61 -52.31 5.77
N PRO A 554 -53.63 -52.10 4.87
CA PRO A 554 -53.66 -52.42 3.42
C PRO A 554 -54.16 -51.30 2.46
N LYS A 555 -54.46 -51.68 1.20
CA LYS A 555 -54.86 -50.83 0.05
C LYS A 555 -56.19 -51.29 -0.55
N GLU A 556 -56.94 -50.39 -1.19
CA GLU A 556 -57.77 -50.60 -2.41
C GLU A 556 -57.93 -49.24 -3.12
N LYS A 557 -57.52 -49.07 -4.39
CA LYS A 557 -58.22 -49.36 -5.66
C LYS A 557 -59.43 -48.44 -5.92
N ASP A 558 -59.30 -47.42 -6.77
CA ASP A 558 -59.17 -47.43 -8.25
C ASP A 558 -60.54 -47.36 -8.96
N TYR A 559 -60.88 -46.18 -9.48
CA TYR A 559 -61.67 -46.01 -10.71
C TYR A 559 -61.14 -44.80 -11.48
N ILE A 560 -61.06 -44.92 -12.81
CA ILE A 560 -60.41 -43.97 -13.72
C ILE A 560 -61.46 -43.39 -14.66
N GLU A 561 -61.48 -42.06 -14.81
CA GLU A 561 -61.96 -41.41 -16.03
C GLU A 561 -60.85 -40.52 -16.60
N GLU A 562 -60.58 -40.66 -17.90
CA GLU A 562 -59.50 -39.93 -18.58
C GLU A 562 -59.97 -38.56 -19.07
N LYS A 563 -59.20 -37.51 -18.78
CA LYS A 563 -59.24 -36.22 -19.49
C LYS A 563 -57.82 -35.70 -19.75
N PRO A 564 -57.61 -34.88 -20.80
CA PRO A 564 -56.32 -34.81 -21.48
C PRO A 564 -55.25 -34.03 -20.71
N LYS A 565 -53.99 -34.41 -20.93
CA LYS A 565 -52.78 -33.78 -20.37
C LYS A 565 -52.70 -32.28 -20.72
N PRO A 566 -52.65 -31.38 -19.73
CA PRO A 566 -51.92 -30.11 -19.87
C PRO A 566 -50.42 -30.41 -19.94
N SER A 567 -49.66 -29.59 -20.66
CA SER A 567 -48.20 -29.68 -20.69
C SER A 567 -47.61 -29.30 -19.32
N GLY A 568 -46.99 -30.25 -18.63
CA GLY A 568 -46.33 -29.99 -17.35
C GLY A 568 -45.14 -29.05 -17.54
N LEU A 569 -45.14 -27.92 -16.83
CA LEU A 569 -44.01 -26.98 -16.80
C LEU A 569 -42.90 -27.56 -15.92
N SER A 570 -41.99 -28.34 -16.51
CA SER A 570 -40.85 -28.90 -15.80
C SER A 570 -39.89 -27.78 -15.38
N THR A 571 -39.70 -27.58 -14.08
CA THR A 571 -38.67 -26.72 -13.48
C THR A 571 -37.28 -27.36 -13.63
N SER A 572 -36.85 -27.55 -14.88
CA SER A 572 -35.49 -27.98 -15.21
C SER A 572 -34.52 -26.83 -14.96
N THR A 573 -33.92 -26.79 -13.77
CA THR A 573 -32.76 -25.94 -13.46
C THR A 573 -31.52 -26.47 -14.20
N THR A 574 -31.53 -26.32 -15.51
CA THR A 574 -30.38 -26.61 -16.38
C THR A 574 -29.26 -25.64 -16.05
N LYS A 575 -28.39 -26.00 -15.10
CA LYS A 575 -27.11 -25.33 -14.89
C LYS A 575 -26.39 -25.27 -16.24
N ALA A 576 -26.15 -24.06 -16.74
CA ALA A 576 -25.33 -23.87 -17.93
C ALA A 576 -23.92 -24.46 -17.65
N PRO A 577 -23.33 -25.23 -18.58
CA PRO A 577 -21.96 -25.68 -18.40
C PRO A 577 -21.01 -24.46 -18.39
N PRO A 578 -20.00 -24.42 -17.50
CA PRO A 578 -19.14 -23.25 -17.36
C PRO A 578 -18.37 -22.99 -18.66
N LYS A 579 -18.69 -21.88 -19.33
CA LYS A 579 -17.97 -21.40 -20.52
C LYS A 579 -16.75 -20.59 -20.08
N TYR A 580 -15.57 -21.16 -20.32
CA TYR A 580 -14.25 -20.51 -20.35
C TYR A 580 -13.75 -19.73 -19.12
N GLY A 581 -12.69 -20.26 -18.50
CA GLY A 581 -11.69 -19.46 -17.77
C GLY A 581 -11.81 -19.44 -16.24
N SER A 582 -12.92 -19.89 -15.66
CA SER A 582 -13.18 -19.82 -14.22
C SER A 582 -12.40 -20.86 -13.38
N THR A 583 -11.11 -20.61 -13.15
CA THR A 583 -10.34 -21.31 -12.09
C THR A 583 -10.65 -20.75 -10.69
N GLY A 584 -11.93 -20.71 -10.30
CA GLY A 584 -12.36 -20.30 -8.95
C GLY A 584 -11.89 -18.89 -8.54
N LEU A 585 -11.96 -17.93 -9.46
CA LEU A 585 -11.59 -16.53 -9.23
C LEU A 585 -12.78 -15.63 -9.61
N SER A 586 -13.06 -14.64 -8.77
CA SER A 586 -14.06 -13.59 -9.00
C SER A 586 -13.96 -12.98 -10.41
N ALA A 587 -15.12 -12.75 -11.04
CA ALA A 587 -15.22 -12.01 -12.29
C ALA A 587 -14.69 -10.57 -12.17
N TYR A 588 -14.69 -10.01 -10.96
CA TYR A 588 -14.28 -8.66 -10.62
C TYR A 588 -12.83 -8.57 -10.09
N LYS A 589 -12.06 -9.67 -10.14
CA LYS A 589 -10.64 -9.70 -9.70
C LYS A 589 -9.79 -8.56 -10.28
N TYR A 590 -10.09 -8.15 -11.51
CA TYR A 590 -9.37 -7.08 -12.23
C TYR A 590 -10.13 -5.74 -12.22
N LEU A 591 -11.01 -5.51 -11.25
CA LEU A 591 -11.68 -4.23 -11.02
C LEU A 591 -10.66 -3.09 -11.01
N SER A 592 -10.97 -2.04 -11.77
CA SER A 592 -10.11 -0.88 -11.97
C SER A 592 -10.95 0.40 -11.97
N ALA A 593 -10.40 1.47 -11.42
CA ALA A 593 -11.00 2.79 -11.49
C ALA A 593 -10.49 3.56 -12.70
N LYS A 594 -11.39 4.30 -13.35
CA LYS A 594 -11.06 5.33 -14.35
C LYS A 594 -11.57 6.67 -13.84
N VAL A 595 -10.65 7.58 -13.52
CA VAL A 595 -10.98 9.01 -13.46
C VAL A 595 -11.29 9.45 -14.89
N TYR A 596 -12.43 10.08 -15.11
CA TYR A 596 -12.79 10.63 -16.42
C TYR A 596 -11.91 11.84 -16.78
N HIS A 597 -11.95 12.29 -18.03
CA HIS A 597 -11.18 13.47 -18.45
C HIS A 597 -11.55 14.71 -17.60
N PRO A 598 -10.60 15.57 -17.16
CA PRO A 598 -10.89 16.67 -16.24
C PRO A 598 -11.99 17.63 -16.70
N SER A 599 -12.21 17.80 -18.02
CA SER A 599 -13.35 18.57 -18.56
C SER A 599 -14.75 18.02 -18.23
N THR A 600 -14.84 16.89 -17.50
CA THR A 600 -16.08 16.31 -16.98
C THR A 600 -16.29 16.60 -15.49
N HIS A 601 -15.26 17.10 -14.80
CA HIS A 601 -15.29 17.37 -13.36
C HIS A 601 -15.91 18.75 -13.07
N PHE A 602 -16.17 19.03 -11.80
CA PHE A 602 -16.65 20.33 -11.34
C PHE A 602 -15.58 20.95 -10.44
N ASP A 603 -14.92 22.00 -10.93
CA ASP A 603 -13.77 22.62 -10.29
C ASP A 603 -14.15 23.90 -9.54
N ASP A 604 -13.28 24.36 -8.61
CA ASP A 604 -13.49 25.59 -7.83
C ASP A 604 -14.75 25.53 -6.94
N LEU A 605 -15.04 24.36 -6.37
CA LEU A 605 -16.09 24.16 -5.35
C LEU A 605 -15.72 24.92 -4.08
N ARG A 606 -16.39 26.04 -3.84
CA ARG A 606 -16.13 26.93 -2.69
C ARG A 606 -17.12 26.70 -1.56
N GLY A 607 -16.60 26.74 -0.33
CA GLY A 607 -17.41 26.78 0.88
C GLY A 607 -18.14 25.49 1.24
N LEU A 608 -17.69 24.31 0.78
CA LEU A 608 -18.25 23.02 1.17
C LEU A 608 -18.37 22.91 2.71
N SER A 609 -19.58 22.71 3.23
CA SER A 609 -19.86 22.62 4.67
C SER A 609 -19.64 21.18 5.16
N ILE A 610 -18.38 20.86 5.47
CA ILE A 610 -17.95 19.55 5.99
C ILE A 610 -18.31 19.32 7.47
N ASN A 611 -18.75 20.35 8.20
CA ASN A 611 -19.06 20.33 9.63
C ASN A 611 -20.39 19.61 9.99
N LYS A 612 -20.74 18.58 9.23
CA LYS A 612 -21.88 17.69 9.50
C LYS A 612 -21.41 16.48 10.31
N SER A 613 -22.29 15.92 11.13
CA SER A 613 -22.06 14.64 11.81
C SER A 613 -21.62 13.55 10.80
N GLY A 614 -20.75 12.62 11.23
CA GLY A 614 -20.06 11.67 10.34
C GLY A 614 -20.97 10.75 9.53
N ASP A 615 -22.22 10.63 9.96
CA ASP A 615 -23.35 9.88 9.38
C ASP A 615 -24.21 10.70 8.39
N CYS A 616 -23.71 11.85 7.92
CA CYS A 616 -24.29 12.62 6.81
C CYS A 616 -23.50 12.36 5.51
N ASP A 617 -24.14 11.92 4.44
CA ASP A 617 -23.47 11.74 3.15
C ASP A 617 -23.39 13.09 2.43
N LEU A 618 -22.18 13.68 2.38
CA LEU A 618 -21.94 15.08 1.96
C LEU A 618 -22.18 15.37 0.47
N ILE A 619 -22.56 14.37 -0.31
CA ILE A 619 -22.92 14.49 -1.72
C ILE A 619 -24.10 13.56 -2.02
N GLN A 620 -25.05 14.05 -2.81
CA GLN A 620 -26.10 13.26 -3.46
C GLN A 620 -26.15 13.66 -4.94
N ALA A 621 -26.52 12.74 -5.82
CA ALA A 621 -26.59 13.03 -7.25
C ALA A 621 -27.63 12.16 -7.97
N ASN A 622 -28.10 12.64 -9.12
CA ASN A 622 -28.89 11.89 -10.09
C ASN A 622 -28.45 12.27 -11.52
N THR A 623 -29.21 11.87 -12.55
CA THR A 623 -28.82 12.13 -13.96
C THR A 623 -28.93 13.60 -14.41
N LYS A 624 -29.45 14.49 -13.55
CA LYS A 624 -29.64 15.94 -13.82
C LYS A 624 -28.85 16.83 -12.88
N PHE A 625 -28.77 16.49 -11.60
CA PHE A 625 -28.26 17.37 -10.55
C PHE A 625 -27.31 16.68 -9.56
N ILE A 626 -26.43 17.47 -8.97
CA ILE A 626 -25.58 17.12 -7.83
C ILE A 626 -25.92 18.10 -6.70
N ALA A 627 -26.09 17.59 -5.49
CA ALA A 627 -26.38 18.35 -4.27
C ALA A 627 -25.24 18.19 -3.27
N VAL A 628 -24.75 19.30 -2.72
CA VAL A 628 -23.69 19.37 -1.71
C VAL A 628 -24.00 20.44 -0.66
N PRO A 629 -23.68 20.26 0.64
CA PRO A 629 -23.97 21.27 1.65
C PRO A 629 -22.99 22.44 1.53
N ILE A 630 -23.50 23.67 1.48
CA ILE A 630 -22.69 24.89 1.33
C ILE A 630 -22.71 25.71 2.63
N SER A 631 -21.56 26.31 2.95
CA SER A 631 -21.38 27.15 4.14
C SER A 631 -21.98 28.52 3.92
N GLY A 632 -22.85 28.95 4.84
CA GLY A 632 -23.45 30.27 4.82
C GLY A 632 -24.68 30.37 5.74
N PRO A 633 -25.29 31.55 5.85
CA PRO A 633 -26.48 31.73 6.66
C PRO A 633 -27.65 30.92 6.10
N GLY A 634 -28.47 30.37 7.00
CA GLY A 634 -29.73 29.72 6.68
C GLY A 634 -29.63 28.30 6.13
N GLY A 635 -28.55 27.54 6.38
CA GLY A 635 -28.45 26.11 6.08
C GLY A 635 -28.67 25.76 4.60
N ARG A 636 -27.58 25.76 3.84
CA ARG A 636 -27.62 25.75 2.37
C ARG A 636 -27.25 24.39 1.79
N VAL A 637 -27.96 23.98 0.75
CA VAL A 637 -27.53 22.87 -0.14
C VAL A 637 -27.41 23.44 -1.55
N GLY A 638 -26.19 23.49 -2.07
CA GLY A 638 -25.87 23.95 -3.41
C GLY A 638 -26.33 22.94 -4.45
N ILE A 639 -26.99 23.42 -5.51
CA ILE A 639 -27.54 22.61 -6.60
C ILE A 639 -26.71 22.85 -7.86
N ILE A 640 -25.99 21.82 -8.30
CA ILE A 640 -25.09 21.86 -9.44
C ILE A 640 -25.73 21.06 -10.59
N ASN A 641 -25.79 21.63 -11.79
CA ASN A 641 -26.32 20.93 -12.97
C ASN A 641 -25.29 19.92 -13.50
N ALA A 642 -25.60 18.63 -13.39
CA ALA A 642 -24.72 17.51 -13.76
C ALA A 642 -24.32 17.50 -15.25
N ARG A 643 -25.06 18.20 -16.10
CA ARG A 643 -24.84 18.33 -17.55
C ARG A 643 -23.94 19.53 -17.92
N LYS A 644 -23.52 20.34 -16.93
CA LYS A 644 -22.68 21.55 -17.12
C LYS A 644 -21.35 21.46 -16.33
N PRO A 645 -20.46 20.51 -16.64
CA PRO A 645 -19.14 20.39 -16.00
C PRO A 645 -18.19 21.54 -16.34
N GLY A 646 -17.08 21.61 -15.61
CA GLY A 646 -16.08 22.67 -15.66
C GLY A 646 -16.04 23.48 -14.37
N ARG A 647 -15.56 24.72 -14.45
CA ARG A 647 -15.42 25.60 -13.28
C ARG A 647 -16.78 26.07 -12.76
N LEU A 648 -17.04 25.81 -11.48
CA LEU A 648 -18.23 26.26 -10.75
C LEU A 648 -18.24 27.78 -10.55
N PRO A 649 -19.42 28.41 -10.45
CA PRO A 649 -19.54 29.83 -10.11
C PRO A 649 -19.11 30.10 -8.67
N THR A 650 -18.53 31.28 -8.42
CA THR A 650 -18.11 31.74 -7.07
C THR A 650 -19.23 31.65 -6.03
N HIS A 651 -20.47 31.80 -6.46
CA HIS A 651 -21.68 31.53 -5.68
C HIS A 651 -22.44 30.40 -6.36
N ILE A 652 -22.42 29.21 -5.76
CA ILE A 652 -23.23 28.08 -6.20
C ILE A 652 -24.67 28.34 -5.73
N PRO A 653 -25.66 28.39 -6.63
CA PRO A 653 -27.06 28.58 -6.25
C PRO A 653 -27.54 27.46 -5.31
N CYS A 654 -28.21 27.82 -4.21
CA CYS A 654 -28.60 26.89 -3.16
C CYS A 654 -30.12 26.79 -2.98
N VAL A 655 -30.61 25.68 -2.44
CA VAL A 655 -31.81 25.72 -1.60
C VAL A 655 -31.43 26.19 -0.20
N VAL A 656 -32.23 27.09 0.41
CA VAL A 656 -31.91 27.76 1.68
C VAL A 656 -32.95 27.39 2.73
N CYS A 657 -32.58 26.54 3.69
CA CYS A 657 -33.54 25.98 4.64
C CYS A 657 -33.95 26.94 5.77
N GLY A 658 -33.23 28.05 5.99
CA GLY A 658 -33.40 28.94 7.14
C GLY A 658 -32.83 28.39 8.47
N SER A 659 -32.52 27.09 8.54
CA SER A 659 -31.91 26.40 9.68
C SER A 659 -30.89 25.37 9.18
N GLU A 660 -29.89 25.04 9.99
CA GLU A 660 -28.74 24.23 9.57
C GLU A 660 -29.16 22.81 9.16
N VAL A 661 -28.74 22.39 7.96
CA VAL A 661 -29.17 21.14 7.32
C VAL A 661 -28.46 19.94 7.96
N THR A 662 -29.23 18.95 8.41
CA THR A 662 -28.72 17.70 9.01
C THR A 662 -28.60 16.58 7.99
N ASN A 663 -29.49 16.51 6.98
CA ASN A 663 -29.46 15.51 5.91
C ASN A 663 -30.25 15.98 4.67
N PHE A 664 -29.98 15.41 3.50
CA PHE A 664 -30.72 15.70 2.26
C PHE A 664 -30.60 14.52 1.28
N LYS A 665 -31.63 14.26 0.47
CA LYS A 665 -31.59 13.31 -0.67
C LYS A 665 -32.46 13.77 -1.84
N PHE A 666 -32.06 13.40 -3.05
CA PHE A 666 -32.94 13.44 -4.22
C PHE A 666 -33.93 12.27 -4.18
N ASP A 667 -35.10 12.46 -4.78
CA ASP A 667 -36.09 11.42 -4.98
C ASP A 667 -35.67 10.46 -6.12
N PRO A 668 -35.73 9.13 -5.94
CA PRO A 668 -35.39 8.16 -6.99
C PRO A 668 -36.35 8.21 -8.20
N PHE A 669 -37.62 8.58 -7.97
CA PHE A 669 -38.70 8.58 -8.98
C PHE A 669 -39.14 10.00 -9.38
N ASP A 670 -38.38 11.01 -8.96
CA ASP A 670 -38.55 12.40 -9.36
C ASP A 670 -37.22 13.13 -9.34
N HIS A 671 -36.51 13.08 -10.47
CA HIS A 671 -35.19 13.69 -10.66
C HIS A 671 -35.11 15.18 -10.31
N ASN A 672 -36.25 15.86 -10.25
CA ASN A 672 -36.37 17.29 -9.97
C ASN A 672 -36.73 17.56 -8.50
N ARG A 673 -37.02 16.53 -7.69
CA ARG A 673 -37.40 16.67 -6.28
C ARG A 673 -36.20 16.42 -5.35
N LEU A 674 -35.89 17.43 -4.53
CA LEU A 674 -34.93 17.30 -3.42
C LEU A 674 -35.69 17.41 -2.09
N ILE A 675 -35.34 16.56 -1.12
CA ILE A 675 -35.80 16.68 0.26
C ILE A 675 -34.62 17.01 1.17
N THR A 676 -34.81 18.00 2.05
CA THR A 676 -33.82 18.43 3.05
C THR A 676 -34.44 18.42 4.44
N ILE A 677 -33.68 18.00 5.45
CA ILE A 677 -34.04 18.14 6.87
C ILE A 677 -33.01 19.01 7.59
N SER A 678 -33.46 19.74 8.61
CA SER A 678 -32.66 20.74 9.32
C SER A 678 -32.96 20.79 10.81
N GLN A 679 -32.09 21.46 11.58
CA GLN A 679 -32.15 21.57 13.05
C GLN A 679 -33.41 22.26 13.60
N ASP A 680 -34.27 22.83 12.74
CA ASP A 680 -35.61 23.31 13.09
C ASP A 680 -36.69 22.19 13.02
N ASN A 681 -36.27 20.93 12.94
CA ASN A 681 -37.10 19.72 12.91
C ASN A 681 -38.13 19.65 11.77
N ARG A 682 -37.90 20.42 10.69
CA ARG A 682 -38.76 20.47 9.50
C ARG A 682 -38.19 19.63 8.37
N ILE A 683 -39.08 18.94 7.64
CA ILE A 683 -38.78 18.32 6.35
C ILE A 683 -39.23 19.28 5.27
N ARG A 684 -38.33 19.72 4.39
CA ARG A 684 -38.65 20.61 3.27
C ARG A 684 -38.56 19.84 1.95
N VAL A 685 -39.57 19.99 1.11
CA VAL A 685 -39.62 19.41 -0.23
C VAL A 685 -39.43 20.53 -1.25
N TRP A 686 -38.45 20.38 -2.15
CA TRP A 686 -38.06 21.37 -3.14
C TRP A 686 -38.29 20.83 -4.55
N ASP A 687 -38.89 21.64 -5.41
CA ASP A 687 -38.88 21.42 -6.86
C ASP A 687 -37.70 22.19 -7.47
N ILE A 688 -36.83 21.48 -8.18
CA ILE A 688 -35.70 22.02 -8.94
C ILE A 688 -36.12 22.12 -10.42
N PRO A 689 -36.11 23.31 -11.05
CA PRO A 689 -36.40 23.46 -12.48
C PRO A 689 -35.46 22.64 -13.36
N GLU A 690 -35.91 22.22 -14.55
CA GLU A 690 -35.19 21.26 -15.41
C GLU A 690 -33.77 21.67 -15.79
N ASP A 691 -33.54 22.97 -16.00
CA ASP A 691 -32.22 23.54 -16.33
C ASP A 691 -31.32 23.79 -15.11
N GLY A 692 -31.84 23.54 -13.91
CA GLY A 692 -31.24 23.87 -12.61
C GLY A 692 -31.78 25.17 -12.02
N ILE A 693 -31.02 25.76 -11.09
CA ILE A 693 -31.32 27.06 -10.48
C ILE A 693 -30.14 28.04 -10.68
N GLU A 694 -30.46 29.31 -10.90
CA GLU A 694 -29.47 30.39 -11.10
C GLU A 694 -29.31 31.31 -9.88
N GLN A 695 -30.27 31.25 -8.95
CA GLN A 695 -30.32 32.03 -7.71
C GLN A 695 -30.78 31.14 -6.56
N ASP A 696 -30.57 31.59 -5.33
CA ASP A 696 -30.98 30.86 -4.13
C ASP A 696 -32.51 30.67 -4.07
N LEU A 697 -32.98 29.42 -4.00
CA LEU A 697 -34.38 29.09 -3.68
C LEU A 697 -34.60 29.22 -2.17
N LEU A 698 -35.52 30.11 -1.79
CA LEU A 698 -35.87 30.38 -0.40
C LEU A 698 -37.12 29.64 0.06
N ASP A 699 -38.09 29.46 -0.84
CA ASP A 699 -39.40 28.88 -0.56
C ASP A 699 -39.47 27.41 -1.04
N PRO A 700 -39.63 26.43 -0.14
CA PRO A 700 -39.89 25.04 -0.53
C PRO A 700 -41.33 24.86 -1.01
N LYS A 701 -41.55 23.89 -1.91
CA LYS A 701 -42.86 23.50 -2.47
C LYS A 701 -43.89 23.22 -1.37
N PHE A 702 -43.47 22.52 -0.32
CA PHE A 702 -44.17 22.39 0.96
C PHE A 702 -43.21 21.96 2.08
N ILE A 703 -43.71 22.00 3.33
CA ILE A 703 -42.97 21.60 4.53
C ILE A 703 -43.81 20.57 5.29
N LEU A 704 -43.22 19.43 5.63
CA LEU A 704 -43.84 18.42 6.49
C LEU A 704 -43.35 18.56 7.93
N THR A 705 -44.30 18.45 8.86
CA THR A 705 -44.07 18.51 10.31
C THR A 705 -45.09 17.66 11.06
N ASP A 706 -44.66 17.02 12.13
CA ASP A 706 -45.49 16.48 13.21
C ASP A 706 -45.05 17.21 14.49
N GLY A 707 -46.02 17.71 15.26
CA GLY A 707 -45.76 18.52 16.46
C GLY A 707 -45.02 17.80 17.59
N SER A 708 -44.77 16.49 17.46
CA SER A 708 -43.95 15.69 18.37
C SER A 708 -42.49 15.50 17.94
N MET A 709 -42.08 15.97 16.75
CA MET A 709 -40.73 15.77 16.20
C MET A 709 -39.63 16.57 16.95
N ASP A 710 -38.57 15.88 17.40
CA ASP A 710 -37.32 16.54 17.85
C ASP A 710 -36.04 15.83 17.34
N LYS A 711 -34.97 16.59 17.10
CA LYS A 711 -33.65 16.13 16.57
C LYS A 711 -33.76 15.22 15.34
N LEU A 712 -34.40 15.72 14.30
CA LEU A 712 -34.53 15.08 12.99
C LEU A 712 -33.16 14.94 12.28
N HIS A 713 -32.73 13.71 11.96
CA HIS A 713 -31.37 13.44 11.48
C HIS A 713 -31.25 12.45 10.29
N LEU A 714 -32.26 11.64 10.01
CA LEU A 714 -32.24 10.66 8.90
C LEU A 714 -33.52 10.71 8.07
N LEU A 715 -33.37 10.52 6.75
CA LEU A 715 -34.47 10.32 5.80
C LEU A 715 -34.09 9.31 4.72
N GLU A 716 -35.03 8.47 4.30
CA GLU A 716 -34.87 7.45 3.25
C GLU A 716 -36.14 7.29 2.41
N PHE A 717 -36.00 7.35 1.08
CA PHE A 717 -37.12 7.06 0.17
C PHE A 717 -37.44 5.57 0.11
N HIS A 718 -38.70 5.25 -0.15
CA HIS A 718 -39.14 3.88 -0.36
C HIS A 718 -38.62 3.31 -1.69
N PRO A 719 -38.03 2.10 -1.74
CA PRO A 719 -37.29 1.64 -2.93
C PRO A 719 -38.16 1.18 -4.10
N THR A 720 -39.48 1.00 -3.91
CA THR A 720 -40.40 0.56 -4.98
C THR A 720 -41.63 1.46 -5.18
N SER A 721 -41.82 2.49 -4.35
CA SER A 721 -43.09 3.23 -4.26
C SER A 721 -42.87 4.74 -4.29
N LYS A 722 -43.57 5.44 -5.19
CA LYS A 722 -43.52 6.91 -5.23
C LYS A 722 -44.26 7.51 -4.03
N ASP A 723 -43.80 8.69 -3.62
CA ASP A 723 -44.39 9.50 -2.53
C ASP A 723 -44.38 8.86 -1.12
N VAL A 724 -43.59 7.80 -0.89
CA VAL A 724 -43.38 7.22 0.46
C VAL A 724 -41.98 7.57 0.97
N LEU A 725 -41.90 8.24 2.12
CA LEU A 725 -40.66 8.68 2.77
C LEU A 725 -40.57 8.16 4.21
N LEU A 726 -39.44 7.57 4.59
CA LEU A 726 -39.07 7.28 5.99
C LEU A 726 -38.27 8.44 6.58
N THR A 727 -38.49 8.77 7.85
CA THR A 727 -37.61 9.68 8.61
C THR A 727 -37.40 9.22 10.06
N VAL A 728 -36.26 9.57 10.66
CA VAL A 728 -35.94 9.23 12.07
C VAL A 728 -35.55 10.46 12.89
N SER A 729 -36.06 10.50 14.12
CA SER A 729 -35.91 11.59 15.08
C SER A 729 -35.73 11.06 16.53
N GLN A 730 -35.40 11.95 17.47
CA GLN A 730 -35.36 11.68 18.91
C GLN A 730 -36.38 12.57 19.66
N ASP A 731 -37.64 12.16 19.62
CA ASP A 731 -38.80 12.88 20.14
C ASP A 731 -38.85 12.78 21.68
N PHE A 732 -38.40 13.83 22.37
CA PHE A 732 -38.38 13.90 23.84
C PHE A 732 -37.67 12.69 24.49
N ASN A 733 -36.56 12.25 23.88
CA ASN A 733 -35.76 11.06 24.18
C ASN A 733 -36.33 9.70 23.73
N ASN A 734 -37.53 9.63 23.14
CA ASN A 734 -37.98 8.44 22.40
C ASN A 734 -37.32 8.43 21.02
N HIS A 735 -36.91 7.26 20.53
CA HIS A 735 -36.41 7.14 19.16
C HIS A 735 -37.54 6.69 18.25
N THR A 736 -37.82 7.51 17.24
CA THR A 736 -39.08 7.45 16.51
C THR A 736 -38.83 7.33 15.02
N ILE A 737 -39.44 6.33 14.40
CA ILE A 737 -39.49 6.14 12.96
C ILE A 737 -40.86 6.63 12.47
N ARG A 738 -40.88 7.46 11.44
CA ARG A 738 -42.09 7.89 10.74
C ARG A 738 -42.04 7.47 9.29
N ILE A 739 -43.19 7.11 8.74
CA ILE A 739 -43.38 6.90 7.31
C ILE A 739 -44.50 7.84 6.83
N TRP A 740 -44.14 8.69 5.88
CA TRP A 740 -44.96 9.78 5.36
C TRP A 740 -45.54 9.42 4.00
N ASP A 741 -46.72 9.94 3.73
CA ASP A 741 -47.24 10.12 2.38
C ASP A 741 -46.92 11.56 1.94
N LEU A 742 -46.09 11.74 0.91
CA LEU A 742 -45.68 13.05 0.41
C LEU A 742 -46.78 13.74 -0.40
N ARG A 743 -47.71 12.98 -0.98
CA ARG A 743 -48.87 13.47 -1.75
C ARG A 743 -49.95 13.99 -0.82
N GLU A 744 -50.23 13.26 0.26
CA GLU A 744 -51.18 13.62 1.32
C GLU A 744 -50.54 14.38 2.49
N GLN A 745 -49.25 14.74 2.36
CA GLN A 745 -48.47 15.60 3.27
C GLN A 745 -48.60 15.25 4.76
N SER A 746 -48.66 13.95 5.08
CA SER A 746 -49.03 13.47 6.42
C SER A 746 -48.26 12.22 6.84
N VAL A 747 -48.05 12.08 8.16
CA VAL A 747 -47.55 10.83 8.75
C VAL A 747 -48.65 9.78 8.63
N LYS A 748 -48.35 8.66 7.98
CA LYS A 748 -49.26 7.51 7.85
C LYS A 748 -48.96 6.44 8.90
N LEU A 749 -47.69 6.23 9.19
CA LEU A 749 -47.22 5.27 10.19
C LEU A 749 -46.19 5.96 11.11
N LYS A 750 -46.30 5.70 12.40
CA LYS A 750 -45.39 6.22 13.42
C LYS A 750 -45.07 5.11 14.41
N PHE A 751 -43.78 4.85 14.63
CA PHE A 751 -43.30 3.84 15.56
C PHE A 751 -42.37 4.49 16.58
N ASP A 752 -42.86 4.67 17.80
CA ASP A 752 -42.12 5.22 18.94
C ASP A 752 -41.47 4.09 19.75
N GLY A 753 -40.16 4.22 20.06
CA GLY A 753 -39.50 3.39 21.08
C GLY A 753 -39.07 1.98 20.66
N ILE A 754 -39.13 1.61 19.37
CA ILE A 754 -38.56 0.33 18.88
C ILE A 754 -37.07 0.22 19.23
N ASN A 755 -36.33 1.33 19.10
CA ASN A 755 -34.95 1.45 19.51
C ASN A 755 -34.87 2.20 20.86
N LYS A 756 -34.10 1.65 21.80
CA LYS A 756 -33.96 2.17 23.17
C LYS A 756 -32.87 3.24 23.28
N ASN A 757 -32.10 3.45 22.20
CA ASN A 757 -31.09 4.49 22.07
C ASN A 757 -30.98 4.95 20.61
N MET A 758 -30.14 5.95 20.35
CA MET A 758 -29.99 6.61 19.05
C MET A 758 -29.77 5.62 17.91
N VAL A 759 -30.68 5.65 16.94
CA VAL A 759 -30.50 5.02 15.63
C VAL A 759 -29.39 5.75 14.87
N PHE A 760 -28.48 5.02 14.25
CA PHE A 760 -27.42 5.58 13.39
C PHE A 760 -27.74 5.45 11.90
N THR A 761 -28.56 4.46 11.54
CA THR A 761 -29.04 4.28 10.17
C THR A 761 -30.35 3.49 10.12
N CYS A 762 -31.12 3.71 9.07
CA CYS A 762 -32.22 2.86 8.64
C CYS A 762 -31.99 2.51 7.16
N ALA A 763 -32.28 1.28 6.75
CA ALA A 763 -32.28 0.87 5.35
C ALA A 763 -33.53 0.05 5.03
N TRP A 764 -34.24 0.43 3.97
CA TRP A 764 -35.31 -0.37 3.38
C TRP A 764 -34.75 -1.62 2.71
N ASN A 765 -35.46 -2.74 2.82
CA ASN A 765 -35.21 -3.94 2.01
C ASN A 765 -35.65 -3.72 0.55
N VAL A 766 -35.27 -4.60 -0.39
CA VAL A 766 -35.42 -4.33 -1.83
C VAL A 766 -36.90 -4.15 -2.27
N ASP A 767 -37.85 -4.86 -1.67
CA ASP A 767 -39.29 -4.68 -1.97
C ASP A 767 -39.98 -3.57 -1.16
N GLY A 768 -39.35 -3.11 -0.06
CA GLY A 768 -39.87 -2.09 0.85
C GLY A 768 -40.89 -2.56 1.89
N SER A 769 -41.01 -3.86 2.17
CA SER A 769 -41.82 -4.39 3.27
C SER A 769 -41.13 -4.39 4.65
N GLN A 770 -39.81 -4.21 4.71
CA GLN A 770 -39.01 -4.28 5.93
C GLN A 770 -37.98 -3.14 6.03
N ILE A 771 -37.64 -2.78 7.26
CA ILE A 771 -36.61 -1.79 7.61
C ILE A 771 -35.57 -2.46 8.51
N ALA A 772 -34.29 -2.35 8.15
CA ALA A 772 -33.17 -2.70 9.02
C ALA A 772 -32.64 -1.44 9.71
N THR A 773 -32.32 -1.51 11.01
CA THR A 773 -31.78 -0.37 11.78
C THR A 773 -30.57 -0.76 12.63
N THR A 774 -29.52 0.06 12.66
CA THR A 774 -28.46 -0.01 13.68
C THR A 774 -28.66 1.07 14.74
N SER A 775 -28.42 0.75 16.01
CA SER A 775 -28.50 1.73 17.09
C SER A 775 -27.29 1.72 18.02
N LYS A 776 -27.16 2.81 18.79
CA LYS A 776 -26.18 3.04 19.87
C LYS A 776 -26.30 2.04 21.03
N GLU A 777 -27.32 1.17 21.03
CA GLU A 777 -27.38 -0.02 21.90
C GLU A 777 -26.38 -1.11 21.49
N LYS A 778 -25.70 -0.97 20.34
CA LYS A 778 -24.96 -2.05 19.64
C LYS A 778 -25.89 -3.17 19.17
N VAL A 779 -27.08 -2.81 18.68
CA VAL A 779 -28.11 -3.74 18.20
C VAL A 779 -28.46 -3.44 16.75
N ILE A 780 -28.65 -4.51 15.97
CA ILE A 780 -29.32 -4.50 14.66
C ILE A 780 -30.75 -5.01 14.88
N ARG A 781 -31.74 -4.33 14.29
CA ARG A 781 -33.15 -4.79 14.27
C ARG A 781 -33.68 -4.85 12.84
N ILE A 782 -34.43 -5.89 12.55
CA ILE A 782 -35.25 -6.04 11.34
C ILE A 782 -36.71 -5.82 11.76
N ILE A 783 -37.39 -4.91 11.08
CA ILE A 783 -38.70 -4.38 11.47
C ILE A 783 -39.66 -4.53 10.28
N ASP A 784 -40.86 -5.05 10.51
CA ASP A 784 -41.95 -4.97 9.52
C ASP A 784 -42.36 -3.50 9.34
N ALA A 785 -42.26 -2.99 8.11
CA ALA A 785 -42.37 -1.56 7.85
C ALA A 785 -43.80 -1.00 7.97
N ARG A 786 -44.82 -1.86 8.02
CA ARG A 786 -46.22 -1.43 8.12
C ARG A 786 -46.77 -1.48 9.54
N THR A 787 -46.24 -2.38 10.36
CA THR A 787 -46.71 -2.64 11.73
C THR A 787 -45.74 -2.19 12.82
N GLY A 788 -44.46 -1.98 12.49
CA GLY A 788 -43.42 -1.64 13.47
C GLY A 788 -42.97 -2.83 14.33
N ASN A 789 -43.44 -4.04 14.03
CA ASN A 789 -43.04 -5.24 14.76
C ASN A 789 -41.58 -5.59 14.46
N VAL A 790 -40.78 -5.84 15.50
CA VAL A 790 -39.42 -6.40 15.35
C VAL A 790 -39.53 -7.87 14.96
N LEU A 791 -39.08 -8.19 13.76
CA LEU A 791 -39.06 -9.54 13.19
C LEU A 791 -37.83 -10.34 13.65
N SER A 792 -36.70 -9.66 13.85
CA SER A 792 -35.41 -10.25 14.25
C SER A 792 -34.52 -9.17 14.86
N GLU A 793 -33.75 -9.48 15.92
CA GLU A 793 -32.71 -8.58 16.44
C GLU A 793 -31.40 -9.32 16.76
N GLY A 794 -30.28 -8.59 16.70
CA GLY A 794 -28.93 -9.15 16.82
C GLY A 794 -27.89 -8.15 17.32
N ARG A 795 -26.72 -8.65 17.72
CA ARG A 795 -25.60 -7.78 18.12
C ARG A 795 -24.96 -7.13 16.90
N SER A 796 -24.79 -5.81 16.95
CA SER A 796 -24.00 -5.02 15.99
C SER A 796 -22.53 -4.94 16.42
N HIS A 797 -21.79 -4.04 15.77
CA HIS A 797 -20.39 -3.66 16.06
C HIS A 797 -20.17 -3.29 17.54
N ASP A 798 -19.00 -3.61 18.09
CA ASP A 798 -18.70 -3.40 19.52
C ASP A 798 -18.29 -1.96 19.90
N SER A 799 -18.90 -0.95 19.26
CA SER A 799 -18.56 0.47 19.45
C SER A 799 -19.77 1.36 19.69
N LEU A 800 -19.55 2.55 20.25
CA LEU A 800 -20.55 3.61 20.42
C LEU A 800 -20.50 4.65 19.29
N ARG A 801 -19.65 4.45 18.28
CA ARG A 801 -19.58 5.26 17.06
C ARG A 801 -20.69 4.87 16.07
N PRO A 802 -21.10 5.76 15.16
CA PRO A 802 -22.08 5.44 14.13
C PRO A 802 -21.68 4.25 13.25
N SER A 803 -22.69 3.52 12.78
CA SER A 803 -22.58 2.41 11.83
C SER A 803 -23.60 2.57 10.70
N ARG A 804 -23.39 1.81 9.62
CA ARG A 804 -24.26 1.72 8.43
C ARG A 804 -24.78 0.31 8.26
N ILE A 805 -25.87 0.16 7.52
CA ILE A 805 -26.43 -1.13 7.14
C ILE A 805 -27.00 -1.07 5.72
N VAL A 806 -26.84 -2.14 4.97
CA VAL A 806 -27.35 -2.29 3.60
C VAL A 806 -27.91 -3.69 3.40
N TRP A 807 -28.99 -3.80 2.62
CA TRP A 807 -29.56 -5.07 2.18
C TRP A 807 -28.86 -5.56 0.92
N LEU A 808 -28.67 -6.87 0.81
CA LEU A 808 -27.71 -7.45 -0.14
C LEU A 808 -28.33 -8.31 -1.24
N ASP A 809 -29.59 -8.71 -1.09
CA ASP A 809 -30.28 -9.58 -2.04
C ASP A 809 -31.76 -9.22 -2.18
N LYS A 810 -32.39 -9.76 -3.24
CA LYS A 810 -33.83 -9.61 -3.51
C LYS A 810 -34.70 -10.56 -2.69
N THR A 811 -34.09 -11.46 -1.91
CA THR A 811 -34.76 -12.45 -1.06
C THR A 811 -35.00 -11.95 0.36
N ASN A 812 -34.45 -10.80 0.73
CA ASN A 812 -34.46 -10.22 2.07
C ASN A 812 -33.77 -11.12 3.12
N GLU A 813 -32.78 -11.91 2.68
CA GLU A 813 -32.07 -12.86 3.54
C GLU A 813 -30.77 -12.28 4.09
N LEU A 814 -29.97 -11.56 3.30
CA LEU A 814 -28.65 -11.07 3.69
C LEU A 814 -28.59 -9.54 3.86
N ILE A 815 -27.85 -9.11 4.89
CA ILE A 815 -27.53 -7.71 5.18
C ILE A 815 -26.05 -7.56 5.57
N ALA A 816 -25.41 -6.47 5.17
CA ALA A 816 -24.10 -6.07 5.68
C ALA A 816 -24.20 -4.82 6.55
N SER A 817 -23.45 -4.83 7.65
CA SER A 817 -23.26 -3.70 8.55
C SER A 817 -21.80 -3.19 8.43
N VAL A 818 -21.61 -1.88 8.41
CA VAL A 818 -20.29 -1.21 8.34
C VAL A 818 -20.12 -0.36 9.59
N GLY A 819 -19.00 -0.49 10.29
CA GLY A 819 -18.85 0.19 11.57
C GLY A 819 -17.48 0.01 12.20
N PHE A 820 -17.46 0.00 13.53
CA PHE A 820 -16.23 0.01 14.32
C PHE A 820 -16.18 -1.15 15.31
N GLY A 821 -15.21 -2.03 15.15
CA GLY A 821 -14.93 -3.10 16.11
C GLY A 821 -14.14 -2.60 17.32
N LEU A 822 -13.59 -3.56 18.06
CA LEU A 822 -12.65 -3.27 19.16
C LEU A 822 -11.43 -2.49 18.66
N GLY A 823 -10.83 -1.69 19.54
CA GLY A 823 -9.68 -0.83 19.20
C GLY A 823 -9.97 0.35 18.27
N SER A 824 -11.24 0.65 17.94
CA SER A 824 -11.62 1.56 16.83
C SER A 824 -11.14 1.12 15.44
N SER A 825 -10.91 -0.18 15.25
CA SER A 825 -10.78 -0.76 13.91
C SER A 825 -12.08 -0.58 13.11
N ARG A 826 -12.00 -0.29 11.81
CA ARG A 826 -13.16 -0.24 10.92
C ARG A 826 -13.42 -1.64 10.37
N GLU A 827 -14.69 -2.06 10.29
CA GLU A 827 -15.04 -3.44 9.91
C GLU A 827 -16.37 -3.55 9.14
N LEU A 828 -16.48 -4.60 8.32
CA LEU A 828 -17.72 -5.13 7.77
C LEU A 828 -18.19 -6.35 8.60
N LEU A 829 -19.49 -6.47 8.81
CA LEU A 829 -20.14 -7.64 9.40
C LEU A 829 -21.32 -8.08 8.51
N LEU A 830 -21.33 -9.34 8.06
CA LEU A 830 -22.39 -9.95 7.26
C LEU A 830 -23.34 -10.74 8.15
N TYR A 831 -24.65 -10.61 7.98
CA TYR A 831 -25.66 -11.36 8.71
C TYR A 831 -26.72 -11.93 7.76
N ARG A 832 -27.44 -12.95 8.25
CA ARG A 832 -28.67 -13.46 7.63
C ARG A 832 -29.85 -13.16 8.56
N THR A 833 -30.91 -12.57 8.04
CA THR A 833 -32.06 -12.07 8.82
C THR A 833 -32.74 -13.16 9.66
N SER A 834 -32.66 -14.42 9.23
CA SER A 834 -33.15 -15.60 9.94
C SER A 834 -32.30 -16.04 11.15
N ASP A 835 -31.03 -15.64 11.24
CA ASP A 835 -30.15 -15.86 12.40
C ASP A 835 -29.26 -14.63 12.63
N MET A 836 -29.82 -13.67 13.35
CA MET A 836 -29.12 -12.45 13.77
C MET A 836 -28.25 -12.64 15.03
N SER A 837 -28.12 -13.87 15.57
CA SER A 837 -27.41 -14.10 16.84
C SER A 837 -25.91 -13.78 16.77
N LYS A 838 -25.33 -13.87 15.58
CA LYS A 838 -23.91 -13.63 15.25
C LYS A 838 -23.76 -13.23 13.78
N PRO A 839 -22.69 -12.52 13.40
CA PRO A 839 -22.33 -12.39 11.98
C PRO A 839 -21.89 -13.74 11.40
N ILE A 840 -22.16 -13.96 10.11
CA ILE A 840 -21.71 -15.10 9.31
C ILE A 840 -20.28 -14.89 8.82
N ALA A 841 -19.97 -13.65 8.41
CA ALA A 841 -18.62 -13.22 8.05
C ALA A 841 -18.30 -11.85 8.69
N SER A 842 -17.02 -11.63 8.98
CA SER A 842 -16.47 -10.37 9.47
C SER A 842 -15.20 -10.06 8.68
N GLN A 843 -15.00 -8.79 8.33
CA GLN A 843 -13.81 -8.32 7.62
C GLN A 843 -13.35 -6.99 8.20
N MET A 844 -12.23 -7.00 8.91
CA MET A 844 -11.53 -5.78 9.33
C MET A 844 -10.97 -5.05 8.10
N ILE A 845 -11.12 -3.74 8.05
CA ILE A 845 -10.84 -2.87 6.90
C ILE A 845 -9.48 -2.19 7.10
N ASP A 846 -9.33 -1.47 8.22
CA ASP A 846 -8.15 -0.75 8.68
C ASP A 846 -8.38 -0.19 10.11
N ILE A 847 -7.52 0.72 10.57
CA ILE A 847 -7.75 1.55 11.76
C ILE A 847 -7.75 3.03 11.33
N SER A 848 -8.93 3.64 11.32
CA SER A 848 -9.13 5.08 11.06
C SER A 848 -10.33 5.58 11.87
N PRO A 849 -10.32 6.82 12.39
CA PRO A 849 -11.42 7.32 13.21
C PRO A 849 -12.68 7.69 12.39
N SER A 850 -12.60 7.70 11.06
CA SER A 850 -13.62 8.27 10.17
C SER A 850 -14.77 7.30 9.89
N VAL A 851 -16.01 7.76 10.13
CA VAL A 851 -17.24 7.02 9.81
C VAL A 851 -17.31 6.81 8.30
N MET A 852 -17.67 5.60 7.87
CA MET A 852 -17.67 5.22 6.46
C MET A 852 -19.04 5.44 5.81
N SER A 853 -19.05 6.07 4.64
CA SER A 853 -20.14 5.96 3.67
C SER A 853 -20.07 4.57 3.02
N VAL A 854 -21.23 4.05 2.62
CA VAL A 854 -21.38 2.73 1.97
C VAL A 854 -22.28 2.85 0.75
N HIS A 855 -21.91 2.16 -0.33
CA HIS A 855 -22.81 1.84 -1.43
C HIS A 855 -22.71 0.34 -1.74
N TYR A 856 -23.82 -0.27 -2.14
CA TYR A 856 -23.87 -1.66 -2.56
C TYR A 856 -24.46 -1.78 -3.96
N ASP A 857 -23.71 -2.41 -4.84
CA ASP A 857 -24.11 -2.77 -6.19
C ASP A 857 -24.78 -4.14 -6.15
N LEU A 858 -26.11 -4.18 -6.30
CA LEU A 858 -26.92 -5.40 -6.21
C LEU A 858 -26.66 -6.39 -7.36
N ASP A 859 -26.27 -5.92 -8.54
CA ASP A 859 -26.09 -6.78 -9.71
C ASP A 859 -24.70 -7.42 -9.71
N CYS A 860 -23.67 -6.64 -9.37
CA CYS A 860 -22.29 -7.14 -9.26
C CYS A 860 -21.99 -7.72 -7.87
N ARG A 861 -22.86 -7.51 -6.88
CA ARG A 861 -22.73 -7.89 -5.47
C ARG A 861 -21.51 -7.25 -4.79
N ILE A 862 -21.20 -6.00 -5.11
CA ILE A 862 -20.00 -5.30 -4.61
C ILE A 862 -20.38 -4.23 -3.58
N ILE A 863 -19.80 -4.32 -2.39
CA ILE A 863 -19.77 -3.25 -1.39
C ILE A 863 -18.59 -2.31 -1.69
N TYR A 864 -18.89 -1.02 -1.76
CA TYR A 864 -17.93 0.09 -1.82
C TYR A 864 -18.00 0.87 -0.49
N VAL A 865 -16.89 0.96 0.24
CA VAL A 865 -16.82 1.68 1.53
C VAL A 865 -15.59 2.57 1.65
N ALA A 866 -15.80 3.78 2.19
CA ALA A 866 -14.73 4.71 2.55
C ALA A 866 -15.22 5.75 3.57
N GLY A 867 -14.31 6.26 4.40
CA GLY A 867 -14.55 7.40 5.27
C GLY A 867 -14.29 8.75 4.61
N ARG A 868 -14.66 9.83 5.31
CA ARG A 868 -14.21 11.19 4.97
C ARG A 868 -12.75 11.36 5.35
N GLY A 869 -11.97 12.04 4.51
CA GLY A 869 -10.53 12.20 4.67
C GLY A 869 -9.70 11.02 4.12
N ASP A 870 -10.33 9.92 3.70
CA ASP A 870 -9.65 8.79 3.10
C ASP A 870 -9.18 9.14 1.67
N ARG A 871 -8.16 8.42 1.16
CA ARG A 871 -7.74 8.43 -0.25
C ARG A 871 -8.24 7.23 -1.06
N THR A 872 -8.97 6.33 -0.41
CA THR A 872 -9.15 4.97 -0.89
C THR A 872 -10.57 4.49 -0.63
N ILE A 873 -11.23 3.93 -1.66
CA ILE A 873 -12.49 3.22 -1.52
C ILE A 873 -12.21 1.73 -1.58
N HIS A 874 -12.48 1.04 -0.47
CA HIS A 874 -12.31 -0.40 -0.37
C HIS A 874 -13.50 -1.10 -1.02
N CYS A 875 -13.22 -2.14 -1.79
CA CYS A 875 -14.20 -2.86 -2.61
C CYS A 875 -14.22 -4.34 -2.20
N TYR A 876 -15.41 -4.90 -1.96
CA TYR A 876 -15.59 -6.29 -1.56
C TYR A 876 -16.77 -6.91 -2.33
N GLU A 877 -16.54 -8.00 -3.06
CA GLU A 877 -17.63 -8.84 -3.59
C GLU A 877 -18.22 -9.72 -2.47
N ILE A 878 -19.50 -10.06 -2.57
CA ILE A 878 -20.16 -11.04 -1.70
C ILE A 878 -20.36 -12.35 -2.46
N GLU A 879 -19.61 -13.37 -2.07
CA GLU A 879 -19.61 -14.71 -2.67
C GLU A 879 -19.62 -15.78 -1.56
N ASP A 880 -20.47 -16.81 -1.68
CA ASP A 880 -20.64 -17.92 -0.72
C ASP A 880 -20.69 -17.48 0.76
N ASP A 881 -21.57 -16.52 1.07
CA ASP A 881 -21.75 -15.87 2.39
C ASP A 881 -20.43 -15.30 3.00
N LYS A 882 -19.53 -14.77 2.16
CA LYS A 882 -18.25 -14.16 2.57
C LYS A 882 -17.94 -12.87 1.82
N PHE A 883 -17.09 -12.04 2.40
CA PHE A 883 -16.46 -10.90 1.72
C PHE A 883 -15.21 -11.36 0.96
N VAL A 884 -15.19 -11.16 -0.35
CA VAL A 884 -14.02 -11.36 -1.23
C VAL A 884 -13.42 -9.99 -1.52
N SER A 885 -12.22 -9.71 -1.00
CA SER A 885 -11.55 -8.42 -1.25
C SER A 885 -11.21 -8.27 -2.74
N LEU A 886 -11.69 -7.18 -3.33
CA LEU A 886 -11.35 -6.76 -4.69
C LEU A 886 -10.21 -5.72 -4.64
N PRO A 887 -9.61 -5.34 -5.80
CA PRO A 887 -8.76 -4.17 -5.89
C PRO A 887 -9.45 -2.92 -5.28
N LYS A 888 -8.69 -2.14 -4.52
CA LYS A 888 -9.18 -0.86 -3.98
C LYS A 888 -9.16 0.22 -5.07
N ILE A 889 -10.06 1.19 -4.97
CA ILE A 889 -10.02 2.41 -5.77
C ILE A 889 -9.17 3.43 -5.02
N GLU A 890 -8.00 3.77 -5.54
CA GLU A 890 -7.07 4.74 -4.94
C GLU A 890 -7.06 6.06 -5.72
N ALA A 891 -6.94 7.18 -4.99
CA ALA A 891 -6.91 8.52 -5.56
C ALA A 891 -5.93 9.44 -4.82
N THR A 892 -5.49 10.50 -5.48
CA THR A 892 -4.41 11.39 -4.98
C THR A 892 -4.89 12.36 -3.89
N SER A 893 -6.07 12.96 -4.08
CA SER A 893 -6.70 13.92 -3.17
C SER A 893 -7.61 13.23 -2.13
N LEU A 894 -7.77 13.86 -0.96
CA LEU A 894 -8.64 13.38 0.11
C LEU A 894 -10.12 13.54 -0.28
N GLN A 895 -10.95 12.53 -0.08
CA GLN A 895 -12.40 12.62 -0.36
C GLN A 895 -13.22 13.07 0.85
N GLN A 896 -14.41 13.60 0.57
CA GLN A 896 -15.43 13.97 1.57
C GLN A 896 -16.72 13.13 1.44
N GLY A 897 -16.86 12.36 0.35
CA GLY A 897 -17.98 11.46 0.09
C GLY A 897 -17.99 11.00 -1.37
N PHE A 898 -18.93 10.12 -1.71
CA PHE A 898 -19.17 9.68 -3.08
C PHE A 898 -20.68 9.45 -3.32
N ALA A 899 -21.15 9.68 -4.54
CA ALA A 899 -22.54 9.43 -4.96
C ALA A 899 -22.55 8.64 -6.27
N PHE A 900 -22.99 7.38 -6.19
CA PHE A 900 -23.19 6.52 -7.35
C PHE A 900 -24.44 6.94 -8.13
N LEU A 901 -24.39 6.74 -9.45
CA LEU A 901 -25.49 6.98 -10.38
C LEU A 901 -26.14 5.65 -10.80
N PRO A 902 -27.39 5.66 -11.29
CA PRO A 902 -28.05 4.49 -11.84
C PRO A 902 -27.22 3.78 -12.92
N LYS A 903 -27.27 2.44 -13.00
CA LYS A 903 -26.48 1.67 -13.97
C LYS A 903 -26.81 2.00 -15.44
N SER A 904 -27.98 2.59 -15.70
CA SER A 904 -28.39 3.14 -17.00
C SER A 904 -27.38 4.14 -17.61
N VAL A 905 -26.57 4.84 -16.80
CA VAL A 905 -25.56 5.81 -17.28
C VAL A 905 -24.13 5.27 -17.39
N CYS A 906 -23.92 3.97 -17.13
CA CYS A 906 -22.61 3.32 -17.20
C CYS A 906 -22.25 2.92 -18.64
N ASN A 907 -21.00 3.14 -19.07
CA ASN A 907 -20.58 2.75 -20.42
C ASN A 907 -20.30 1.24 -20.53
N VAL A 908 -21.34 0.45 -20.82
CA VAL A 908 -21.26 -1.00 -21.04
C VAL A 908 -20.27 -1.43 -22.13
N LYS A 909 -20.02 -0.59 -23.15
CA LYS A 909 -19.04 -0.87 -24.22
C LYS A 909 -17.60 -0.75 -23.75
N GLU A 910 -17.36 0.01 -22.69
CA GLU A 910 -16.08 0.05 -21.97
C GLU A 910 -16.08 -0.83 -20.70
N ILE A 911 -17.11 -1.68 -20.53
CA ILE A 911 -17.31 -2.62 -19.39
C ILE A 911 -17.25 -1.88 -18.05
N GLU A 912 -17.91 -0.73 -18.01
CA GLU A 912 -18.12 0.08 -16.81
C GLU A 912 -19.31 -0.48 -16.02
N ILE A 913 -19.06 -0.99 -14.81
CA ILE A 913 -20.04 -1.65 -13.94
C ILE A 913 -20.72 -0.68 -12.97
N GLY A 914 -20.09 0.45 -12.70
CA GLY A 914 -20.60 1.50 -11.83
C GLY A 914 -19.96 2.85 -12.16
N LYS A 915 -20.68 3.95 -11.89
CA LYS A 915 -20.27 5.31 -12.22
C LYS A 915 -20.71 6.24 -11.10
N PHE A 916 -19.82 7.13 -10.65
CA PHE A 916 -20.05 7.93 -9.46
C PHE A 916 -19.34 9.28 -9.50
N TYR A 917 -19.86 10.22 -8.73
CA TYR A 917 -19.18 11.46 -8.39
C TYR A 917 -18.39 11.27 -7.09
N ARG A 918 -17.10 11.63 -7.08
CA ARG A 918 -16.27 11.69 -5.87
C ARG A 918 -16.12 13.14 -5.42
N LEU A 919 -16.58 13.44 -4.22
CA LEU A 919 -16.48 14.78 -3.63
C LEU A 919 -15.11 14.95 -2.97
N THR A 920 -14.41 16.04 -3.26
CA THR A 920 -13.21 16.49 -2.54
C THR A 920 -13.50 17.83 -1.84
N PRO A 921 -12.55 18.41 -1.07
CA PRO A 921 -12.72 19.75 -0.49
C PRO A 921 -12.95 20.89 -1.50
N THR A 922 -12.53 20.72 -2.77
CA THR A 922 -12.48 21.81 -3.78
C THR A 922 -12.91 21.39 -5.19
N THR A 923 -13.25 20.11 -5.42
CA THR A 923 -13.70 19.58 -6.71
C THR A 923 -14.78 18.51 -6.52
N ILE A 924 -15.54 18.23 -7.59
CA ILE A 924 -16.35 17.01 -7.73
C ILE A 924 -15.84 16.27 -8.97
N GLU A 925 -15.13 15.17 -8.74
CA GLU A 925 -14.50 14.35 -9.76
C GLU A 925 -15.49 13.31 -10.31
N VAL A 926 -15.37 12.97 -11.60
CA VAL A 926 -16.20 11.93 -12.24
C VAL A 926 -15.39 10.64 -12.37
N MET A 927 -15.91 9.55 -11.83
CA MET A 927 -15.24 8.26 -11.78
C MET A 927 -16.12 7.12 -12.34
N GLY A 928 -15.48 6.18 -13.02
CA GLY A 928 -16.07 4.92 -13.46
C GLY A 928 -15.32 3.73 -12.87
N VAL A 929 -16.04 2.64 -12.56
CA VAL A 929 -15.50 1.36 -12.10
C VAL A 929 -15.64 0.35 -13.24
N ARG A 930 -14.56 -0.35 -13.58
CA ARG A 930 -14.46 -1.14 -14.82
C ARG A 930 -13.83 -2.49 -14.61
N VAL A 931 -14.27 -3.46 -15.41
CA VAL A 931 -13.71 -4.82 -15.46
C VAL A 931 -13.08 -5.04 -16.83
N PRO A 932 -11.73 -5.01 -16.96
CA PRO A 932 -11.06 -5.34 -18.21
C PRO A 932 -11.31 -6.81 -18.60
N ARG A 933 -11.68 -7.05 -19.86
CA ARG A 933 -12.02 -8.37 -20.38
C ARG A 933 -11.35 -8.59 -21.73
N ALA A 934 -11.03 -9.84 -22.04
CA ALA A 934 -10.30 -10.21 -23.25
C ALA A 934 -11.10 -10.07 -24.56
N ARG A 935 -12.41 -9.78 -24.47
CA ARG A 935 -13.33 -9.65 -25.61
C ARG A 935 -14.37 -8.52 -25.38
N PRO A 936 -13.96 -7.24 -25.35
CA PRO A 936 -14.85 -6.11 -25.15
C PRO A 936 -15.80 -5.85 -26.34
N GLU A 937 -15.55 -6.48 -27.50
CA GLU A 937 -16.39 -6.38 -28.68
C GLU A 937 -17.75 -7.07 -28.53
N TYR A 938 -17.93 -7.91 -27.50
CA TYR A 938 -19.19 -8.55 -27.13
C TYR A 938 -19.77 -7.94 -25.86
N PHE A 939 -21.10 -7.92 -25.75
CA PHE A 939 -21.77 -7.58 -24.50
C PHE A 939 -21.51 -8.68 -23.46
N GLN A 940 -20.96 -8.29 -22.30
CA GLN A 940 -20.58 -9.23 -21.23
C GLN A 940 -21.83 -9.67 -20.45
N ASP A 941 -22.59 -10.62 -21.00
CA ASP A 941 -23.84 -11.12 -20.42
C ASP A 941 -23.67 -12.02 -19.17
N ASP A 942 -22.42 -12.22 -18.74
CA ASP A 942 -22.04 -12.79 -17.43
C ASP A 942 -21.76 -11.71 -16.35
N ILE A 943 -21.65 -10.44 -16.74
CA ILE A 943 -21.49 -9.28 -15.83
C ILE A 943 -22.77 -8.45 -15.79
N PHE A 944 -23.30 -8.10 -16.96
CA PHE A 944 -24.47 -7.23 -17.10
C PHE A 944 -25.76 -8.05 -17.20
N ILE A 945 -26.22 -8.53 -16.05
CA ILE A 945 -27.58 -9.07 -15.88
C ILE A 945 -28.65 -7.97 -16.04
N PRO A 946 -29.95 -8.31 -16.16
CA PRO A 946 -31.02 -7.32 -16.12
C PRO A 946 -31.07 -6.58 -14.77
N THR A 947 -30.62 -5.32 -14.77
CA THR A 947 -30.61 -4.43 -13.59
C THR A 947 -32.03 -4.04 -13.18
N LEU A 948 -32.23 -3.67 -11.92
CA LEU A 948 -33.46 -3.01 -11.49
C LEU A 948 -33.58 -1.62 -12.15
N ASP A 949 -34.79 -1.28 -12.57
CA ASP A 949 -35.17 0.06 -13.04
C ASP A 949 -35.45 0.97 -11.83
N VAL A 950 -34.37 1.53 -11.27
CA VAL A 950 -34.42 2.39 -10.08
C VAL A 950 -34.93 3.81 -10.36
N GLU A 951 -35.20 4.15 -11.63
CA GLU A 951 -35.66 5.49 -12.05
C GLU A 951 -37.18 5.56 -12.21
N HIS A 952 -37.89 4.42 -12.25
CA HIS A 952 -39.34 4.32 -12.35
C HIS A 952 -39.95 3.49 -11.21
N CYS A 953 -40.95 4.03 -10.51
CA CYS A 953 -41.60 3.33 -9.40
C CYS A 953 -42.42 2.11 -9.87
N ALA A 954 -42.46 1.05 -9.06
CA ALA A 954 -43.34 -0.09 -9.28
C ALA A 954 -44.80 0.20 -8.89
N GLN A 955 -44.99 1.09 -7.92
CA GLN A 955 -46.30 1.39 -7.35
C GLN A 955 -46.43 2.81 -6.78
N GLU A 956 -47.67 3.18 -6.51
CA GLU A 956 -48.05 4.44 -5.84
C GLU A 956 -48.09 4.27 -4.32
N ALA A 957 -47.90 5.35 -3.57
CA ALA A 957 -48.01 5.37 -2.11
C ALA A 957 -49.25 4.65 -1.58
N SER A 958 -50.41 4.91 -2.19
CA SER A 958 -51.69 4.30 -1.82
C SER A 958 -51.75 2.79 -2.01
N ASP A 959 -51.01 2.21 -2.96
CA ASP A 959 -50.95 0.74 -3.10
C ASP A 959 -50.14 0.16 -1.94
N TRP A 960 -48.98 0.76 -1.63
CA TRP A 960 -48.10 0.29 -0.57
C TRP A 960 -48.76 0.39 0.81
N PHE A 961 -49.41 1.51 1.13
CA PHE A 961 -50.14 1.69 2.41
C PHE A 961 -51.34 0.73 2.54
N ASN A 962 -51.94 0.29 1.43
CA ASN A 962 -52.98 -0.75 1.43
C ASN A 962 -52.43 -2.19 1.51
N GLY A 963 -51.13 -2.36 1.77
CA GLY A 963 -50.51 -3.67 1.97
C GLY A 963 -49.91 -4.32 0.72
N ILE A 964 -49.90 -3.62 -0.42
CA ILE A 964 -49.39 -4.18 -1.69
C ILE A 964 -47.86 -4.04 -1.75
N ASN A 965 -47.16 -5.13 -2.08
CA ASN A 965 -45.77 -5.11 -2.50
C ASN A 965 -45.71 -5.32 -4.01
N LYS A 966 -44.91 -4.52 -4.72
CA LYS A 966 -44.52 -4.74 -6.12
C LYS A 966 -43.03 -4.54 -6.25
N GLU A 967 -42.36 -5.44 -6.96
CA GLU A 967 -40.94 -5.32 -7.29
C GLU A 967 -40.74 -4.28 -8.41
N LEU A 968 -39.57 -3.63 -8.45
CA LEU A 968 -39.17 -2.80 -9.59
C LEU A 968 -39.08 -3.65 -10.87
N ASN A 969 -39.37 -3.03 -12.01
CA ASN A 969 -39.09 -3.64 -13.31
C ASN A 969 -37.60 -3.93 -13.46
N THR A 970 -37.24 -4.84 -14.39
CA THR A 970 -35.86 -5.05 -14.80
C THR A 970 -35.65 -4.61 -16.24
N ILE A 971 -34.52 -3.96 -16.49
CA ILE A 971 -34.12 -3.47 -17.82
C ILE A 971 -32.80 -4.11 -18.24
N SER A 972 -32.66 -4.41 -19.54
CA SER A 972 -31.39 -4.89 -20.09
C SER A 972 -30.54 -3.70 -20.50
N LEU A 973 -29.29 -3.67 -20.03
CA LEU A 973 -28.29 -2.66 -20.44
C LEU A 973 -27.62 -3.01 -21.79
N LYS A 974 -28.13 -4.01 -22.51
CA LYS A 974 -27.55 -4.50 -23.76
C LYS A 974 -27.84 -3.55 -24.93
N PRO A 975 -26.83 -2.96 -25.59
CA PRO A 975 -27.04 -2.20 -26.80
C PRO A 975 -27.56 -3.07 -27.95
N GLU A 976 -28.37 -2.48 -28.83
CA GLU A 976 -28.92 -3.18 -30.00
C GLU A 976 -27.83 -3.70 -30.94
N ASP A 977 -26.71 -2.96 -31.06
CA ASP A 977 -25.60 -3.24 -31.98
C ASP A 977 -24.54 -4.23 -31.45
N MET A 978 -24.73 -4.81 -30.26
CA MET A 978 -23.78 -5.79 -29.69
C MET A 978 -24.31 -7.22 -29.75
N GLU A 979 -23.43 -8.20 -29.97
CA GLU A 979 -23.72 -9.62 -29.76
C GLU A 979 -23.43 -10.04 -28.31
N LEU A 980 -24.02 -11.16 -27.83
CA LEU A 980 -23.79 -11.67 -26.47
C LEU A 980 -22.47 -12.45 -26.40
N LEU A 981 -21.67 -12.25 -25.36
CA LEU A 981 -20.44 -13.01 -25.15
C LEU A 981 -20.71 -14.51 -25.04
N SER A 982 -21.82 -14.91 -24.42
CA SER A 982 -22.24 -16.32 -24.35
C SER A 982 -22.50 -16.95 -25.73
N THR A 983 -22.80 -16.15 -26.75
CA THR A 983 -22.99 -16.59 -28.15
C THR A 983 -21.74 -16.50 -29.02
N ALA A 984 -20.69 -15.84 -28.54
CA ALA A 984 -19.50 -15.52 -29.32
C ALA A 984 -18.71 -16.77 -29.78
N PRO A 985 -18.11 -16.77 -30.99
CA PRO A 985 -17.35 -17.90 -31.51
C PRO A 985 -16.04 -18.12 -30.73
N PRO A 986 -15.53 -19.37 -30.59
CA PRO A 986 -14.32 -19.64 -29.79
C PRO A 986 -13.06 -18.92 -30.31
N PRO A 987 -12.19 -18.39 -29.42
CA PRO A 987 -10.92 -17.76 -29.79
C PRO A 987 -10.04 -18.60 -30.74
N ALA A 988 -9.46 -17.96 -31.76
CA ALA A 988 -8.65 -18.62 -32.80
C ALA A 988 -7.42 -19.39 -32.26
N SER A 989 -6.87 -18.95 -31.12
CA SER A 989 -5.80 -19.68 -30.39
C SER A 989 -6.24 -21.09 -29.96
N GLN A 990 -7.51 -21.25 -29.60
CA GLN A 990 -8.09 -22.51 -29.14
C GLN A 990 -8.55 -23.38 -30.30
N VAL A 991 -8.94 -22.78 -31.44
CA VAL A 991 -9.09 -23.51 -32.71
C VAL A 991 -7.75 -24.14 -33.10
N ARG A 992 -6.64 -23.38 -33.05
CA ARG A 992 -5.28 -23.92 -33.25
C ARG A 992 -4.90 -25.00 -32.22
N ALA A 993 -5.26 -24.85 -30.95
CA ALA A 993 -5.01 -25.86 -29.93
C ALA A 993 -5.79 -27.15 -30.19
N LYS A 994 -7.07 -27.05 -30.58
CA LYS A 994 -7.93 -28.20 -30.92
C LYS A 994 -7.44 -28.92 -32.18
N VAL A 995 -7.03 -28.18 -33.21
CA VAL A 995 -6.40 -28.76 -34.42
C VAL A 995 -5.08 -29.45 -34.10
N LYS A 996 -4.22 -28.89 -33.23
CA LYS A 996 -3.01 -29.58 -32.74
C LYS A 996 -3.35 -30.86 -31.97
N PHE A 997 -4.38 -30.85 -31.14
CA PHE A 997 -4.84 -32.01 -30.38
C PHE A 997 -5.45 -33.10 -31.27
N GLU A 998 -6.15 -32.74 -32.34
CA GLU A 998 -6.71 -33.66 -33.34
C GLU A 998 -5.61 -34.22 -34.27
N MET A 999 -4.60 -33.43 -34.66
CA MET A 999 -3.38 -33.93 -35.30
C MET A 999 -2.64 -34.93 -34.41
N GLY A 1000 -2.52 -34.65 -33.12
CA GLY A 1000 -1.88 -35.54 -32.13
C GLY A 1000 -2.59 -36.89 -31.92
N LYS A 1001 -3.82 -37.08 -32.43
CA LYS A 1001 -4.52 -38.37 -32.44
C LYS A 1001 -4.20 -39.25 -33.66
N LYS A 1002 -3.58 -38.71 -34.71
CA LYS A 1002 -3.04 -39.53 -35.80
C LYS A 1002 -1.66 -40.05 -35.41
N ILE A 1003 -1.64 -41.27 -34.87
CA ILE A 1003 -0.40 -42.01 -34.64
C ILE A 1003 0.16 -42.45 -36.01
N VAL A 1004 0.95 -41.57 -36.62
CA VAL A 1004 1.85 -41.88 -37.74
C VAL A 1004 2.93 -42.82 -37.21
N SER A 1005 3.24 -43.90 -37.91
CA SER A 1005 4.24 -44.87 -37.43
C SER A 1005 5.65 -44.27 -37.46
N GLU A 1006 6.60 -44.85 -36.70
CA GLU A 1006 7.99 -44.40 -36.80
C GLU A 1006 8.58 -44.65 -38.19
N ASP A 1007 8.13 -45.69 -38.90
CA ASP A 1007 8.53 -45.95 -40.29
C ASP A 1007 8.00 -44.89 -41.27
N GLU A 1008 6.72 -44.52 -41.18
CA GLU A 1008 6.16 -43.41 -41.97
C GLU A 1008 6.89 -42.09 -41.67
N ARG A 1009 7.20 -41.84 -40.39
CA ARG A 1009 7.90 -40.64 -39.94
C ARG A 1009 9.35 -40.61 -40.41
N ARG A 1010 10.02 -41.77 -40.44
CA ARG A 1010 11.37 -41.95 -40.98
C ARG A 1010 11.38 -41.78 -42.50
N GLN A 1011 10.38 -42.32 -43.20
CA GLN A 1011 10.26 -42.20 -44.66
C GLN A 1011 10.00 -40.74 -45.08
N GLN A 1012 9.08 -40.03 -44.41
CA GLN A 1012 8.87 -38.59 -44.61
C GLN A 1012 10.13 -37.74 -44.32
N LEU A 1013 10.96 -38.16 -43.36
CA LEU A 1013 12.24 -37.49 -43.09
C LEU A 1013 13.24 -37.72 -44.23
N MET A 1014 13.34 -38.94 -44.76
CA MET A 1014 14.23 -39.24 -45.89
C MET A 1014 13.75 -38.57 -47.18
N ASP A 1015 12.44 -38.57 -47.47
CA ASP A 1015 11.86 -37.88 -48.62
C ASP A 1015 12.14 -36.36 -48.57
N ARG A 1016 12.04 -35.75 -47.38
CA ARG A 1016 12.44 -34.34 -47.18
C ARG A 1016 13.94 -34.13 -47.41
N MET A 1017 14.79 -35.00 -46.89
CA MET A 1017 16.25 -34.91 -47.11
C MET A 1017 16.60 -35.05 -48.61
N PHE A 1018 15.93 -35.94 -49.33
CA PHE A 1018 16.07 -36.06 -50.78
C PHE A 1018 15.58 -34.82 -51.53
N HIS A 1019 14.48 -34.19 -51.09
CA HIS A 1019 13.98 -32.96 -51.70
C HIS A 1019 14.96 -31.79 -51.54
N THR A 1020 15.44 -31.55 -50.31
CA THR A 1020 16.40 -30.48 -50.03
C THR A 1020 17.75 -30.72 -50.71
N ALA A 1021 18.23 -31.97 -50.82
CA ALA A 1021 19.42 -32.28 -51.63
C ALA A 1021 19.22 -31.91 -53.10
N LYS A 1022 18.03 -32.16 -53.66
CA LYS A 1022 17.67 -31.81 -55.05
C LYS A 1022 17.52 -30.31 -55.28
N GLU A 1023 17.12 -29.55 -54.26
CA GLU A 1023 17.06 -28.09 -54.31
C GLU A 1023 18.48 -27.50 -54.33
N VAL A 1024 19.40 -28.03 -53.53
CA VAL A 1024 20.82 -27.59 -53.50
C VAL A 1024 21.58 -27.91 -54.81
N GLU A 1025 21.25 -28.98 -55.52
CA GLU A 1025 21.83 -29.25 -56.86
C GLU A 1025 21.38 -28.26 -57.95
N ASN A 1026 20.35 -27.43 -57.72
CA ASN A 1026 19.84 -26.48 -58.71
C ASN A 1026 20.33 -25.03 -58.51
N GLU A 1027 21.03 -24.70 -57.43
CA GLU A 1027 21.55 -23.35 -57.15
C GLU A 1027 23.08 -23.24 -57.28
N ALA A 1028 23.59 -23.58 -58.47
CA ALA A 1028 24.95 -23.19 -58.87
C ALA A 1028 24.92 -21.79 -59.52
N PRO A 1029 25.60 -20.77 -58.95
CA PRO A 1029 25.58 -19.42 -59.51
C PRO A 1029 26.38 -19.33 -60.83
N PRO A 1030 25.99 -18.42 -61.75
CA PRO A 1030 26.73 -18.20 -62.99
C PRO A 1030 28.08 -17.51 -62.73
N VAL A 1031 29.06 -17.79 -63.59
CA VAL A 1031 30.37 -17.12 -63.58
C VAL A 1031 30.25 -15.79 -64.32
N GLU A 1032 30.37 -14.68 -63.58
CA GLU A 1032 30.57 -13.36 -64.17
C GLU A 1032 32.03 -13.18 -64.64
N LYS A 1033 32.24 -12.29 -65.62
CA LYS A 1033 33.55 -11.97 -66.19
C LYS A 1033 33.97 -10.54 -65.83
N GLU A 1034 35.28 -10.34 -65.84
CA GLU A 1034 35.95 -9.05 -65.67
C GLU A 1034 35.61 -8.08 -66.81
N GLU A 1035 35.49 -6.78 -66.49
CA GLU A 1035 35.94 -5.66 -67.34
C GLU A 1035 36.56 -4.57 -66.43
N ASP A 1036 37.50 -3.80 -66.97
CA ASP A 1036 38.47 -2.99 -66.20
C ASP A 1036 37.94 -1.67 -65.60
N PRO A 1037 38.55 -1.19 -64.50
CA PRO A 1037 38.64 0.22 -64.19
C PRO A 1037 39.91 0.84 -64.82
N GLU A 1038 39.74 1.77 -65.78
CA GLU A 1038 40.87 2.57 -66.28
C GLU A 1038 41.54 3.35 -65.13
N VAL A 1039 42.82 3.07 -64.88
CA VAL A 1039 43.70 3.92 -64.07
C VAL A 1039 44.52 4.77 -65.04
N ALA A 1040 44.49 6.09 -64.86
CA ALA A 1040 45.38 6.97 -65.60
C ALA A 1040 46.81 6.89 -65.02
N ASP A 1041 47.79 6.73 -65.92
CA ASP A 1041 49.21 6.94 -65.65
C ASP A 1041 49.47 8.37 -65.10
N GLU A 1042 50.61 8.71 -64.49
CA GLU A 1042 51.98 8.28 -64.81
C GLU A 1042 52.96 8.63 -63.66
N GLU A 1043 54.18 8.06 -63.69
CA GLU A 1043 55.40 8.55 -62.98
C GLU A 1043 55.41 8.45 -61.41
N TRP A 1044 56.43 7.94 -60.70
CA TRP A 1044 57.87 7.72 -60.98
C TRP A 1044 58.42 6.40 -60.40
N ASP A 1045 59.49 5.87 -61.02
CA ASP A 1045 60.36 4.79 -60.49
C ASP A 1045 61.33 5.29 -59.39
N ALA A 1046 61.58 4.45 -58.36
CA ALA A 1046 62.82 4.41 -57.55
C ALA A 1046 62.95 3.11 -56.71
#